data_AF-A0A970HPP4-F1
#
_entry.id   AF-A0A970HPP4-F1
#
_cell.length_a   1.000
_cell.length_b   1.000
_cell.length_c   1.000
_cell.angle_alpha   90.00
_cell.angle_beta   90.00
_cell.angle_gamma   90.00
#
_symmetry.space_group_name_H-M   'P 1'
#
loop_
_entity.id
_entity.type
_entity.pdbx_description
1 polymer ?
#
loop_
_entity_poly.entity_id
_entity_poly.type
_entity_poly.pdbx_seq_one_letter_code
_entity_poly.pdbx_strand_id
1 'polypeptide(L)'
;MCRFTWFAIALVCTIAVLILGFTVAAQGGDDNPIINPGAELVEDGEPIGWGRYSPSGDDRATVLSTDARSGKYSFMIDVDEARRLRPDLTRIRQSWRLDTGGMRTTTYGDWPEPGKTHRLSFYYKTEGDPRLGVQIERRRRTEEGLKVDNTNVLFPPSPEWRYAECEFVWPHPDTHSDWFLIMFFATNAEGGKLWVDDIRLEKLQPVTEEVEREPGTFYVAPYGDDTHPGTRQRPWATLSKVSEEARAGDTIVFLPGEYEGILQLRRSGTPEAPITIRAEERMTACLVGTIYDNYAIRLEGVEHIHIEGLHVKPKSPLGRWFLARQAKHIHLTDVLMEKARGGMPFHISGCEHVYVRDSVIREYEDHNMARISDSKWILFEGNAISRTGHSPLQFYPEQSNQYVVVRGNVFHPEWGRPLEFFSPRHLLFEGNIITHSFYGGRSNSAAANYLAEHVIFRHNRVFRNWGTPLQLQPWLYTLPMTQGRIYNNVFDANSEAAMRIMTRADSAPVEDNILVNNVFHRNDPHGDGRQLVFDGNADNMRFVNNIINGLVAVSNNVVRDLESVQSDIWVRLHGEQFVENRQLDPGFVDPDGFDHRLAVDSPLLDAAVALTHTVRSGKGTILPVEDVYYFYDGFGLEGERGDLISVGDPQRVARIVRVDYDAGTLVLDRSLTWQAGEPVNLAWDGAAPDMGVYEQGRGGRISVAVVAEPFFATSGQEVRLTAHVFGDIDTVEFKWFLGDGTVAHGQQVTHRYEFTHSHTNSPGGFPVRVRVTDSEGHSYVGTGFVEDGTAMDPHVPLLHTTFDEDDADWWWSWKSYRPEPTDWRRELDSASGEGVLRISNPGGGRMPLKTAPARWDVDRYPWIYLRYRIKPESPVGLYLEAFRQMGGEPRVWVASTRERRNAYRLIADDQWHSLLIDARLIRQIYPDLQVAQGFGMEAIATSRQGDTYWLDEVAILSPEAISEPAWQEKIKGVQNGHLEVGYPGANLTVHGKIPVMFEIRVYPQPDEPTPVFDVQQVQIEVDGEVVFTADHRVDQAEIDTTRWADGPHQLKITVVDKKGQMLHEVVPFTVKNRQVMTDELEPPKEFAFWGEVMIVDNTKTLTESDGWEYATADQDPQVDDESRRVKVGEGEEYLVWQAAALRDFTVTLYARMEDIKEVVQLSVRAADQAWIDLDYEVQKETIAQSDWYKYVLTGKASQDVPTDEFRLLVRRDAAPGSVQVGLVRLDIQRTSD
;
A
#
# COMPACT_ATOMS: atom_id res chain seq x y z
N MET A 1 57.96 -45.93 61.46
CA MET A 1 58.95 -45.12 60.70
C MET A 1 58.31 -44.84 59.34
N CYS A 2 58.00 -43.63 58.90
CA CYS A 2 58.35 -42.28 59.30
C CYS A 2 57.19 -41.31 58.93
N ARG A 3 56.98 -40.29 59.78
CA ARG A 3 56.27 -39.02 59.55
C ARG A 3 54.75 -38.95 59.76
N PHE A 4 54.40 -39.03 61.04
CA PHE A 4 53.42 -38.16 61.70
C PHE A 4 53.95 -36.71 61.71
N THR A 5 53.43 -35.81 60.86
CA THR A 5 53.51 -34.33 61.03
C THR A 5 52.71 -33.60 59.95
N TRP A 6 51.37 -33.68 60.00
CA TRP A 6 50.50 -32.84 59.15
C TRP A 6 49.49 -31.98 59.95
N PHE A 7 49.54 -32.01 61.28
CA PHE A 7 48.59 -31.28 62.13
C PHE A 7 49.20 -30.14 62.97
N ALA A 8 50.50 -29.85 62.81
CA ALA A 8 51.20 -28.81 63.59
C ALA A 8 51.77 -27.65 62.75
N ILE A 9 51.59 -27.64 61.43
CA ILE A 9 52.07 -26.56 60.53
C ILE A 9 50.94 -25.58 60.15
N ALA A 10 49.66 -25.99 60.26
CA ALA A 10 48.52 -25.16 59.91
C ALA A 10 48.19 -24.04 60.92
N LEU A 11 48.79 -24.04 62.12
CA LEU A 11 48.47 -23.06 63.18
C LEU A 11 49.52 -21.94 63.34
N VAL A 12 50.70 -22.06 62.72
CA VAL A 12 51.80 -21.08 62.83
C VAL A 12 51.84 -20.09 61.66
N CYS A 13 51.16 -20.37 60.55
CA CYS A 13 51.05 -19.43 59.42
C CYS A 13 49.88 -18.43 59.54
N THR A 14 48.96 -18.61 60.50
CA THR A 14 47.73 -17.79 60.59
C THR A 14 47.89 -16.52 61.44
N ILE A 15 49.05 -16.26 62.06
CA ILE A 15 49.23 -15.14 63.00
C ILE A 15 50.39 -14.17 62.63
N ALA A 16 51.16 -14.43 61.56
CA ALA A 16 52.34 -13.62 61.22
C ALA A 16 52.22 -12.69 60.00
N VAL A 17 51.04 -12.55 59.37
CA VAL A 17 50.85 -11.61 58.22
C VAL A 17 49.66 -10.66 58.44
N LEU A 18 49.34 -10.38 59.71
CA LEU A 18 48.59 -9.19 60.09
C LEU A 18 49.61 -8.24 60.77
N ILE A 19 49.76 -7.03 60.19
CA ILE A 19 50.62 -5.90 60.58
C ILE A 19 51.95 -5.79 59.78
N LEU A 20 51.87 -5.25 58.55
CA LEU A 20 52.62 -4.08 58.05
C LEU A 20 52.46 -3.97 56.53
N GLY A 21 51.73 -2.94 56.09
CA GLY A 21 51.44 -2.70 54.69
C GLY A 21 52.62 -2.15 53.91
N PHE A 22 52.66 -2.49 52.63
CA PHE A 22 53.07 -1.60 51.55
C PHE A 22 52.20 -1.88 50.33
N THR A 23 51.67 -0.79 49.78
CA THR A 23 50.93 -0.68 48.52
C THR A 23 51.65 -1.36 47.37
N VAL A 24 50.98 -2.30 46.71
CA VAL A 24 51.22 -2.64 45.30
C VAL A 24 49.87 -2.51 44.61
N ALA A 25 49.78 -1.51 43.74
CA ALA A 25 48.70 -1.40 42.77
C ALA A 25 48.74 -2.65 41.88
N ALA A 26 47.74 -3.52 42.03
CA ALA A 26 47.46 -4.52 41.03
C ALA A 26 46.82 -3.79 39.84
N GLN A 27 47.57 -3.66 38.74
CA GLN A 27 47.00 -3.38 37.43
C GLN A 27 45.99 -4.49 37.12
N GLY A 28 44.72 -4.13 36.94
CA GLY A 28 43.70 -5.02 36.39
C GLY A 28 44.10 -5.41 34.97
N GLY A 29 44.14 -6.71 34.69
CA GLY A 29 44.20 -7.21 33.33
C GLY A 29 42.82 -7.05 32.69
N ASP A 30 42.80 -6.53 31.46
CA ASP A 30 41.59 -6.33 30.66
C ASP A 30 41.00 -7.68 30.24
N ASP A 31 39.80 -8.02 30.73
CA ASP A 31 38.95 -9.11 30.22
C ASP A 31 38.25 -8.68 28.91
N ASN A 32 39.02 -8.19 27.92
CA ASN A 32 38.50 -7.77 26.63
C ASN A 32 38.71 -8.84 25.54
N PRO A 33 37.64 -9.29 24.86
CA PRO A 33 37.69 -10.36 23.85
C PRO A 33 38.26 -9.92 22.48
N ILE A 34 38.55 -8.62 22.28
CA ILE A 34 39.35 -8.18 21.13
C ILE A 34 40.83 -8.18 21.51
N ILE A 35 41.54 -9.25 21.13
CA ILE A 35 43.01 -9.31 21.13
C ILE A 35 43.52 -8.72 19.79
N ASN A 36 43.27 -7.43 19.54
CA ASN A 36 43.96 -6.52 18.59
C ASN A 36 43.10 -5.26 18.37
N PRO A 37 43.11 -4.30 19.32
CA PRO A 37 42.19 -3.16 19.34
C PRO A 37 42.48 -2.07 18.28
N GLY A 38 43.40 -2.28 17.33
CA GLY A 38 43.76 -1.25 16.36
C GLY A 38 44.42 -1.82 15.11
N ALA A 39 44.76 -0.94 14.17
CA ALA A 39 45.43 -1.31 12.93
C ALA A 39 46.95 -1.54 13.13
N GLU A 40 47.38 -1.75 14.38
CA GLU A 40 48.75 -1.65 14.86
C GLU A 40 49.57 -2.93 14.67
N LEU A 41 48.92 -4.10 14.76
CA LEU A 41 49.56 -5.39 14.52
C LEU A 41 49.42 -5.74 13.04
N VAL A 42 50.54 -5.77 12.33
CA VAL A 42 50.60 -5.91 10.86
C VAL A 42 51.49 -7.10 10.48
N GLU A 43 50.99 -7.98 9.61
CA GLU A 43 51.74 -9.07 8.96
C GLU A 43 51.69 -8.88 7.44
N ASP A 44 52.84 -8.93 6.76
CA ASP A 44 52.97 -8.65 5.32
C ASP A 44 52.35 -7.32 4.82
N GLY A 45 52.30 -6.30 5.69
CA GLY A 45 51.73 -5.00 5.36
C GLY A 45 50.22 -4.89 5.58
N GLU A 46 49.58 -5.94 6.09
CA GLU A 46 48.15 -5.99 6.38
C GLU A 46 47.83 -6.14 7.88
N PRO A 47 46.78 -5.47 8.39
CA PRO A 47 46.40 -5.56 9.80
C PRO A 47 45.84 -6.94 10.16
N ILE A 48 46.43 -7.56 11.19
CA ILE A 48 46.08 -8.92 11.63
C ILE A 48 44.63 -8.97 12.13
N GLY A 49 43.83 -9.89 11.58
CA GLY A 49 42.43 -10.15 11.97
C GLY A 49 41.38 -9.31 11.23
N TRP A 50 41.81 -8.31 10.46
CA TRP A 50 40.92 -7.40 9.74
C TRP A 50 40.86 -7.74 8.25
N GLY A 51 39.67 -8.10 7.75
CA GLY A 51 39.40 -8.33 6.35
C GLY A 51 38.85 -7.07 5.66
N ARG A 52 39.46 -6.70 4.53
CA ARG A 52 38.92 -5.67 3.63
C ARG A 52 37.82 -6.27 2.77
N TYR A 53 36.70 -5.57 2.62
CA TYR A 53 35.65 -5.99 1.70
C TYR A 53 35.11 -4.80 0.90
N SER A 54 35.30 -4.90 -0.41
CA SER A 54 34.60 -4.12 -1.41
C SER A 54 33.68 -5.05 -2.19
N PRO A 55 32.43 -4.65 -2.53
CA PRO A 55 31.48 -5.43 -3.33
C PRO A 55 32.02 -6.05 -4.63
N SER A 56 33.16 -5.60 -5.16
CA SER A 56 33.85 -6.21 -6.33
C SER A 56 35.24 -6.80 -6.05
N GLY A 57 35.65 -6.92 -4.79
CA GLY A 57 36.95 -7.49 -4.41
C GLY A 57 38.15 -6.56 -4.63
N ASP A 58 37.93 -5.28 -4.96
CA ASP A 58 38.99 -4.27 -5.11
C ASP A 58 39.14 -3.48 -3.80
N ASP A 59 40.23 -3.73 -3.08
CA ASP A 59 40.46 -3.26 -1.70
C ASP A 59 41.27 -1.95 -1.63
N ARG A 60 41.63 -1.35 -2.77
CA ARG A 60 42.46 -0.13 -2.84
C ARG A 60 41.90 1.10 -2.13
N ALA A 61 40.59 1.14 -1.93
CA ALA A 61 39.90 2.22 -1.24
C ALA A 61 39.77 1.97 0.28
N THR A 62 40.39 0.90 0.80
CA THR A 62 40.50 0.63 2.23
C THR A 62 41.96 0.35 2.55
N VAL A 63 42.64 1.26 3.23
CA VAL A 63 44.08 1.18 3.47
C VAL A 63 44.43 1.45 4.93
N LEU A 64 45.62 1.01 5.34
CA LEU A 64 46.25 1.48 6.56
C LEU A 64 46.73 2.93 6.37
N SER A 65 46.35 3.81 7.28
CA SER A 65 46.81 5.20 7.30
C SER A 65 47.74 5.42 8.47
N THR A 66 48.82 6.18 8.25
CA THR A 66 49.70 6.66 9.33
C THR A 66 49.12 7.86 10.09
N ASP A 67 47.97 8.38 9.64
CA ASP A 67 47.20 9.39 10.37
C ASP A 67 46.35 8.67 11.42
N ALA A 68 46.92 8.50 12.62
CA ALA A 68 46.37 7.71 13.72
C ALA A 68 46.34 8.55 15.00
N ARG A 69 45.35 8.29 15.87
CA ARG A 69 45.15 9.00 17.14
C ARG A 69 46.02 8.42 18.25
N SER A 70 46.00 7.10 18.42
CA SER A 70 46.55 6.42 19.61
C SER A 70 47.76 5.53 19.31
N GLY A 71 48.12 5.35 18.04
CA GLY A 71 49.21 4.46 17.63
C GLY A 71 49.85 4.85 16.30
N LYS A 72 50.44 3.88 15.61
CA LYS A 72 51.17 4.04 14.35
C LYS A 72 50.23 3.98 13.13
N TYR A 73 49.11 3.27 13.20
CA TYR A 73 48.21 3.07 12.08
C TYR A 73 46.72 3.12 12.47
N SER A 74 45.92 3.80 11.66
CA SER A 74 44.45 3.74 11.68
C SER A 74 43.92 3.06 10.42
N PHE A 75 42.66 2.61 10.45
CA PHE A 75 41.96 2.21 9.23
C PHE A 75 41.49 3.45 8.50
N MET A 76 41.73 3.53 7.19
CA MET A 76 41.13 4.56 6.35
C MET A 76 40.27 3.94 5.25
N ILE A 77 39.04 4.41 5.13
CA ILE A 77 38.16 4.19 3.99
C ILE A 77 38.15 5.47 3.15
N ASP A 78 38.59 5.39 1.90
CA ASP A 78 38.63 6.50 0.94
C ASP A 78 37.47 6.35 -0.05
N VAL A 79 36.36 7.07 0.20
CA VAL A 79 35.14 6.97 -0.62
C VAL A 79 35.37 7.55 -2.01
N ASP A 80 36.19 8.60 -2.12
CA ASP A 80 36.53 9.23 -3.39
C ASP A 80 37.29 8.24 -4.29
N GLU A 81 38.28 7.55 -3.74
CA GLU A 81 39.00 6.50 -4.47
C GLU A 81 38.07 5.31 -4.79
N ALA A 82 37.18 4.93 -3.87
CA ALA A 82 36.21 3.86 -4.09
C ALA A 82 35.29 4.18 -5.29
N ARG A 83 34.79 5.42 -5.37
CA ARG A 83 33.93 5.87 -6.47
C ARG A 83 34.68 6.07 -7.77
N ARG A 84 35.95 6.50 -7.73
CA ARG A 84 36.81 6.56 -8.92
C ARG A 84 36.97 5.18 -9.56
N LEU A 85 37.09 4.15 -8.74
CA LEU A 85 37.21 2.76 -9.20
C LEU A 85 35.86 2.17 -9.62
N ARG A 86 34.78 2.52 -8.93
CA ARG A 86 33.41 2.04 -9.17
C ARG A 86 32.38 3.16 -8.95
N PRO A 87 31.95 3.87 -10.00
CA PRO A 87 30.96 4.94 -9.88
C PRO A 87 29.59 4.49 -9.34
N ASP A 88 29.27 3.21 -9.47
CA ASP A 88 28.01 2.57 -9.03
C ASP A 88 28.11 1.92 -7.62
N LEU A 89 29.17 2.19 -6.87
CA LEU A 89 29.42 1.58 -5.58
C LEU A 89 28.40 2.02 -4.52
N THR A 90 27.72 1.06 -3.91
CA THR A 90 26.74 1.31 -2.85
C THR A 90 27.32 1.19 -1.44
N ARG A 91 28.43 0.45 -1.26
CA ARG A 91 29.01 0.21 0.07
C ARG A 91 30.49 -0.17 0.01
N ILE A 92 31.28 0.33 0.96
CA ILE A 92 32.67 -0.11 1.20
C ILE A 92 32.87 -0.30 2.71
N ARG A 93 33.63 -1.33 3.12
CA ARG A 93 33.81 -1.64 4.54
C ARG A 93 35.15 -2.27 4.90
N GLN A 94 35.59 -1.96 6.12
CA GLN A 94 36.62 -2.67 6.86
C GLN A 94 35.92 -3.57 7.89
N SER A 95 36.21 -4.87 7.87
CA SER A 95 35.53 -5.86 8.71
C SER A 95 36.52 -6.64 9.58
N TRP A 96 36.17 -6.88 10.84
CA TRP A 96 36.86 -7.82 11.71
C TRP A 96 36.01 -9.09 11.81
N ARG A 97 36.58 -10.23 11.40
CA ARG A 97 35.91 -11.53 11.42
C ARG A 97 36.47 -12.38 12.54
N LEU A 98 35.58 -12.92 13.37
CA LEU A 98 35.91 -13.99 14.30
C LEU A 98 35.47 -15.34 13.67
N ASP A 99 36.43 -16.16 13.24
CA ASP A 99 36.17 -17.45 12.57
C ASP A 99 36.23 -18.62 13.58
N THR A 100 35.25 -19.53 13.54
CA THR A 100 35.16 -20.68 14.46
C THR A 100 36.06 -21.86 14.08
N GLY A 101 36.75 -21.77 12.94
CA GLY A 101 37.98 -22.51 12.65
C GLY A 101 37.98 -24.01 12.95
N GLY A 102 36.89 -24.75 12.72
CA GLY A 102 36.89 -26.22 12.69
C GLY A 102 37.46 -26.97 13.92
N MET A 103 37.68 -26.32 15.06
CA MET A 103 38.21 -26.95 16.27
C MET A 103 37.06 -27.36 17.18
N ARG A 104 36.68 -28.64 17.08
CA ARG A 104 36.09 -29.33 18.22
C ARG A 104 37.17 -29.43 19.31
N THR A 105 36.78 -29.08 20.53
CA THR A 105 37.41 -29.37 21.84
C THR A 105 38.38 -28.34 22.46
N THR A 106 37.91 -27.84 23.62
CA THR A 106 38.62 -27.66 24.91
C THR A 106 39.68 -26.57 25.04
N THR A 107 39.24 -25.32 25.20
CA THR A 107 39.34 -24.51 26.45
C THR A 107 38.53 -23.23 26.25
N TYR A 108 37.40 -23.09 26.95
CA TYR A 108 36.69 -21.81 27.05
C TYR A 108 37.51 -20.89 27.96
N GLY A 109 38.08 -19.82 27.38
CA GLY A 109 38.86 -18.80 28.09
C GLY A 109 38.53 -17.39 27.64
N ASP A 110 38.40 -17.13 26.32
CA ASP A 110 38.38 -15.75 25.79
C ASP A 110 37.16 -15.42 24.90
N TRP A 111 35.99 -16.01 25.15
CA TRP A 111 34.76 -15.60 24.47
C TRP A 111 33.94 -14.65 25.35
N PRO A 112 33.44 -13.54 24.78
CA PRO A 112 32.51 -12.68 25.50
C PRO A 112 31.23 -13.42 25.86
N GLU A 113 30.74 -13.15 27.06
CA GLU A 113 29.68 -13.96 27.64
C GLU A 113 28.33 -13.75 26.91
N PRO A 114 27.67 -14.84 26.56
CA PRO A 114 26.29 -14.85 26.04
C PRO A 114 25.30 -13.99 26.81
N GLY A 115 24.50 -13.19 26.11
CA GLY A 115 23.45 -12.36 26.71
C GLY A 115 23.96 -11.19 27.55
N LYS A 116 25.27 -10.90 27.55
CA LYS A 116 25.84 -9.75 28.27
C LYS A 116 25.99 -8.54 27.36
N THR A 117 25.68 -7.36 27.84
CA THR A 117 25.90 -6.12 27.10
C THR A 117 27.41 -5.87 26.94
N HIS A 118 27.80 -5.48 25.74
CA HIS A 118 29.14 -5.05 25.41
C HIS A 118 29.10 -3.66 24.81
N ARG A 119 30.19 -2.93 24.95
CA ARG A 119 30.43 -1.63 24.34
C ARG A 119 31.55 -1.76 23.33
N LEU A 120 31.27 -1.45 22.08
CA LEU A 120 32.29 -1.17 21.08
C LEU A 120 32.57 0.32 21.13
N SER A 121 33.74 0.72 21.60
CA SER A 121 34.23 2.10 21.57
C SER A 121 35.36 2.24 20.56
N PHE A 122 35.48 3.41 19.95
CA PHE A 122 36.51 3.71 18.96
C PHE A 122 36.63 5.22 18.79
N TYR A 123 37.71 5.67 18.17
CA TYR A 123 37.85 7.03 17.69
C TYR A 123 37.76 7.04 16.18
N TYR A 124 37.12 8.08 15.64
CA TYR A 124 37.04 8.25 14.21
C TYR A 124 37.28 9.71 13.82
N LYS A 125 37.70 9.91 12.58
CA LYS A 125 37.81 11.21 11.92
C LYS A 125 37.26 11.07 10.52
N THR A 126 36.68 12.12 9.95
CA THR A 126 36.22 12.13 8.57
C THR A 126 36.66 13.38 7.83
N GLU A 127 36.82 13.24 6.51
CA GLU A 127 36.87 14.34 5.56
C GLU A 127 35.58 14.28 4.76
N GLY A 128 34.80 15.37 4.75
CA GLY A 128 33.43 15.34 4.22
C GLY A 128 32.49 14.42 5.03
N ASP A 129 31.42 13.96 4.38
CA ASP A 129 30.45 13.01 4.96
C ASP A 129 30.53 11.65 4.27
N PRO A 130 31.46 10.78 4.72
CA PRO A 130 31.59 9.42 4.19
C PRO A 130 30.45 8.50 4.69
N ARG A 131 29.45 9.02 5.41
CA ARG A 131 28.34 8.25 6.02
C ARG A 131 28.85 7.06 6.83
N LEU A 132 29.70 7.36 7.83
CA LEU A 132 30.27 6.34 8.71
C LEU A 132 29.15 5.54 9.38
N GLY A 133 29.19 4.24 9.19
CA GLY A 133 28.39 3.28 9.92
C GLY A 133 29.22 2.18 10.54
N VAL A 134 28.74 1.68 11.66
CA VAL A 134 29.22 0.47 12.33
C VAL A 134 28.12 -0.58 12.27
N GLN A 135 28.45 -1.77 11.79
CA GLN A 135 27.56 -2.92 11.75
C GLN A 135 28.15 -4.06 12.58
N ILE A 136 27.32 -4.62 13.45
CA ILE A 136 27.61 -5.82 14.23
C ILE A 136 26.69 -6.90 13.67
N GLU A 137 27.27 -7.86 12.95
CA GLU A 137 26.54 -8.86 12.16
C GLU A 137 26.72 -10.26 12.73
N ARG A 138 25.60 -10.96 12.91
CA ARG A 138 25.53 -12.37 13.24
C ARG A 138 24.89 -13.12 12.07
N ARG A 139 25.53 -14.21 11.62
CA ARG A 139 24.97 -15.11 10.60
C ARG A 139 24.62 -16.46 11.20
N ARG A 140 23.39 -16.91 10.97
CA ARG A 140 22.88 -18.22 11.38
C ARG A 140 22.40 -18.99 10.15
N ARG A 141 22.94 -20.18 9.92
CA ARG A 141 22.37 -21.11 8.95
C ARG A 141 21.26 -21.91 9.64
N THR A 142 20.04 -21.75 9.16
CA THR A 142 18.84 -22.48 9.61
C THR A 142 18.38 -23.45 8.53
N GLU A 143 17.46 -24.36 8.85
CA GLU A 143 16.80 -25.21 7.84
C GLU A 143 16.10 -24.36 6.74
N GLU A 144 15.71 -23.13 7.07
CA GLU A 144 15.10 -22.13 6.17
C GLU A 144 16.14 -21.27 5.40
N GLY A 145 17.44 -21.52 5.58
CA GLY A 145 18.51 -20.73 4.97
C GLY A 145 19.27 -19.82 5.94
N LEU A 146 20.04 -18.87 5.40
CA LEU A 146 20.90 -17.96 6.19
C LEU A 146 20.07 -16.81 6.78
N LYS A 147 19.88 -16.78 8.10
CA LYS A 147 19.34 -15.63 8.85
C LYS A 147 20.49 -14.72 9.26
N VAL A 148 20.28 -13.41 9.20
CA VAL A 148 21.29 -12.39 9.53
C VAL A 148 20.68 -11.40 10.52
N ASP A 149 21.26 -11.31 11.73
CA ASP A 149 20.88 -10.32 12.74
C ASP A 149 21.94 -9.20 12.73
N ASN A 150 21.49 -7.97 12.48
CA ASN A 150 22.38 -6.81 12.34
C ASN A 150 22.02 -5.73 13.37
N THR A 151 23.02 -5.25 14.10
CA THR A 151 22.96 -3.95 14.77
C THR A 151 23.72 -2.96 13.92
N ASN A 152 23.06 -1.91 13.43
CA ASN A 152 23.67 -0.86 12.62
C ASN A 152 23.59 0.48 13.35
N VAL A 153 24.72 1.17 13.50
CA VAL A 153 24.79 2.50 14.11
C VAL A 153 25.52 3.43 13.15
N LEU A 154 24.93 4.58 12.83
CA LEU A 154 25.56 5.62 12.02
C LEU A 154 26.17 6.68 12.94
N PHE A 155 27.28 7.26 12.51
CA PHE A 155 27.99 8.30 13.24
C PHE A 155 28.15 9.55 12.37
N PRO A 156 28.06 10.76 12.96
CA PRO A 156 28.24 12.01 12.22
C PRO A 156 29.61 12.12 11.57
N PRO A 157 29.78 12.98 10.55
CA PRO A 157 31.11 13.40 10.13
C PRO A 157 31.81 14.21 11.24
N SER A 158 33.14 14.12 11.31
CA SER A 158 33.95 14.86 12.27
C SER A 158 35.34 15.17 11.70
N PRO A 159 35.69 16.42 11.40
CA PRO A 159 37.02 16.78 10.88
C PRO A 159 38.15 16.56 11.90
N GLU A 160 37.81 16.46 13.18
CA GLU A 160 38.71 16.14 14.28
C GLU A 160 38.46 14.72 14.78
N TRP A 161 39.44 14.11 15.44
CA TRP A 161 39.27 12.80 16.08
C TRP A 161 38.19 12.86 17.17
N ARG A 162 37.12 12.12 16.97
CA ARG A 162 35.95 12.06 17.83
C ARG A 162 35.79 10.66 18.42
N TYR A 163 35.55 10.61 19.72
CA TYR A 163 35.16 9.38 20.41
C TYR A 163 33.75 8.97 19.98
N ALA A 164 33.56 7.68 19.73
CA ALA A 164 32.29 7.05 19.45
C ALA A 164 32.19 5.74 20.23
N GLU A 165 30.97 5.39 20.60
CA GLU A 165 30.68 4.09 21.14
C GLU A 165 29.30 3.61 20.69
N CYS A 166 29.14 2.30 20.56
CA CYS A 166 27.84 1.66 20.45
C CYS A 166 27.81 0.44 21.35
N GLU A 167 26.70 0.29 22.07
CA GLU A 167 26.47 -0.88 22.91
C GLU A 167 25.58 -1.90 22.21
N PHE A 168 25.84 -3.16 22.49
CA PHE A 168 25.09 -4.28 21.94
C PHE A 168 25.10 -5.46 22.91
N VAL A 169 23.99 -6.18 22.99
CA VAL A 169 23.96 -7.43 23.76
C VAL A 169 24.71 -8.50 22.97
N TRP A 170 25.67 -9.15 23.62
CA TRP A 170 26.38 -10.28 23.05
C TRP A 170 25.38 -11.40 22.80
N PRO A 171 25.23 -11.88 21.57
CA PRO A 171 24.20 -12.85 21.25
C PRO A 171 24.41 -14.17 22.01
N HIS A 172 23.32 -14.81 22.47
CA HIS A 172 23.41 -16.12 23.11
C HIS A 172 23.90 -17.20 22.11
N PRO A 173 24.90 -18.04 22.44
CA PRO A 173 25.38 -19.14 21.64
C PRO A 173 24.41 -20.27 21.88
N ASP A 174 23.30 -20.24 21.18
CA ASP A 174 22.64 -21.50 20.86
C ASP A 174 23.57 -22.22 19.88
N THR A 175 23.86 -23.47 20.21
CA THR A 175 24.96 -24.37 19.79
C THR A 175 25.48 -24.36 18.34
N HIS A 176 24.96 -23.55 17.41
CA HIS A 176 25.37 -23.50 16.00
C HIS A 176 25.35 -22.08 15.39
N SER A 177 26.36 -21.26 15.68
CA SER A 177 26.70 -20.06 14.90
C SER A 177 27.97 -20.29 14.07
N ASP A 178 27.97 -19.92 12.79
CA ASP A 178 29.12 -20.15 11.90
C ASP A 178 30.24 -19.10 12.07
N TRP A 179 29.93 -17.82 12.34
CA TRP A 179 30.90 -16.70 12.49
C TRP A 179 30.23 -15.36 12.90
N PHE A 180 31.05 -14.40 13.38
CA PHE A 180 30.67 -13.06 13.85
C PHE A 180 31.52 -11.96 13.18
N LEU A 181 30.93 -10.78 12.93
CA LEU A 181 31.57 -9.65 12.23
C LEU A 181 31.31 -8.29 12.92
N ILE A 182 32.38 -7.52 13.15
CA ILE A 182 32.30 -6.07 13.41
C ILE A 182 32.75 -5.34 12.14
N MET A 183 31.97 -4.39 11.64
CA MET A 183 32.22 -3.72 10.37
C MET A 183 32.12 -2.21 10.49
N PHE A 184 33.18 -1.51 10.10
CA PHE A 184 33.15 -0.07 9.83
C PHE A 184 32.93 0.13 8.34
N PHE A 185 31.97 0.96 7.95
CA PHE A 185 31.58 1.10 6.56
C PHE A 185 31.17 2.52 6.18
N ALA A 186 31.29 2.81 4.89
CA ALA A 186 30.64 3.93 4.21
C ALA A 186 29.58 3.36 3.26
N THR A 187 28.32 3.78 3.39
CA THR A 187 27.20 3.33 2.52
C THR A 187 26.55 4.50 1.82
N ASN A 188 26.39 4.42 0.50
CA ASN A 188 25.80 5.46 -0.35
C ASN A 188 26.41 6.85 -0.15
N ALA A 189 27.67 6.93 0.30
CA ALA A 189 28.36 8.19 0.48
C ALA A 189 28.75 8.79 -0.87
N GLU A 190 28.67 10.12 -0.99
CA GLU A 190 28.95 10.82 -2.25
C GLU A 190 30.43 11.09 -2.50
N GLY A 191 31.22 11.11 -1.42
CA GLY A 191 32.68 11.31 -1.41
C GLY A 191 33.22 11.38 0.02
N GLY A 192 34.51 11.68 0.15
CA GLY A 192 35.16 11.88 1.45
C GLY A 192 35.95 10.67 1.98
N LYS A 193 36.48 10.82 3.20
CA LYS A 193 37.36 9.81 3.84
C LYS A 193 36.96 9.58 5.28
N LEU A 194 37.20 8.37 5.77
CA LEU A 194 36.89 7.95 7.12
C LEU A 194 38.13 7.27 7.71
N TRP A 195 38.61 7.78 8.84
CA TRP A 195 39.62 7.15 9.68
C TRP A 195 39.00 6.56 10.94
N VAL A 196 39.45 5.37 11.36
CA VAL A 196 39.02 4.71 12.60
C VAL A 196 40.26 4.17 13.34
N ASP A 197 40.35 4.44 14.64
CA ASP A 197 41.46 4.06 15.51
C ASP A 197 40.99 3.78 16.96
N ASP A 198 41.84 3.19 17.80
CA ASP A 198 41.60 2.87 19.23
C ASP A 198 40.29 2.10 19.48
N ILE A 199 40.06 1.04 18.70
CA ILE A 199 38.83 0.22 18.72
C ILE A 199 38.87 -0.75 19.90
N ARG A 200 37.98 -0.59 20.86
CA ARG A 200 37.87 -1.47 22.03
C ARG A 200 36.51 -2.11 22.08
N LEU A 201 36.49 -3.38 22.46
CA LEU A 201 35.26 -4.07 22.79
C LEU A 201 35.33 -4.46 24.25
N GLU A 202 34.48 -3.82 25.04
CA GLU A 202 34.43 -3.99 26.48
C GLU A 202 33.16 -4.74 26.85
N LYS A 203 33.30 -5.80 27.66
CA LYS A 203 32.15 -6.39 28.34
C LYS A 203 31.67 -5.40 29.38
N LEU A 204 30.45 -4.90 29.22
CA LEU A 204 29.83 -4.10 30.26
C LEU A 204 29.37 -5.05 31.36
N GLN A 205 29.92 -4.85 32.56
CA GLN A 205 29.30 -5.45 33.72
C GLN A 205 27.95 -4.73 33.94
N PRO A 206 26.87 -5.47 34.27
CA PRO A 206 25.71 -4.81 34.84
C PRO A 206 26.21 -3.94 36.00
N VAL A 207 25.83 -2.67 36.01
CA VAL A 207 26.28 -1.75 37.05
C VAL A 207 25.62 -2.18 38.36
N THR A 208 26.29 -3.05 39.11
CA THR A 208 25.91 -3.52 40.45
C THR A 208 26.55 -2.70 41.55
N GLU A 209 27.41 -1.73 41.22
CA GLU A 209 27.90 -0.78 42.22
C GLU A 209 26.78 0.19 42.62
N GLU A 210 26.19 -0.10 43.78
CA GLU A 210 25.49 0.86 44.62
C GLU A 210 26.48 1.97 44.98
N VAL A 211 26.47 3.05 44.19
CA VAL A 211 26.90 4.34 44.72
C VAL A 211 25.85 4.71 45.75
N GLU A 212 26.21 4.64 47.04
CA GLU A 212 25.35 5.03 48.16
C GLU A 212 24.94 6.51 48.01
N ARG A 213 23.81 6.72 47.35
CA ARG A 213 23.09 7.98 47.29
C ARG A 213 21.66 7.66 47.65
N GLU A 214 21.15 8.33 48.68
CA GLU A 214 19.75 8.21 49.07
C GLU A 214 18.83 8.58 47.89
N PRO A 215 17.72 7.85 47.70
CA PRO A 215 16.72 8.19 46.69
C PRO A 215 16.26 9.64 46.84
N GLY A 216 16.07 10.34 45.73
CA GLY A 216 15.71 11.75 45.79
C GLY A 216 14.96 12.29 44.58
N THR A 217 14.58 13.56 44.68
CA THR A 217 13.99 14.29 43.55
C THR A 217 15.05 15.13 42.85
N PHE A 218 15.24 14.89 41.55
CA PHE A 218 16.21 15.61 40.73
C PHE A 218 15.52 16.36 39.58
N TYR A 219 16.10 17.47 39.17
CA TYR A 219 15.53 18.35 38.16
C TYR A 219 16.45 18.46 36.96
N VAL A 220 15.85 18.48 35.77
CA VAL A 220 16.55 18.58 34.48
C VAL A 220 15.96 19.76 33.73
N ALA A 221 16.79 20.62 33.14
CA ALA A 221 16.35 21.79 32.40
C ALA A 221 17.24 22.02 31.18
N PRO A 222 16.72 22.56 30.05
CA PRO A 222 17.57 22.86 28.89
C PRO A 222 18.68 23.89 29.18
N TYR A 223 18.49 24.72 30.20
CA TYR A 223 19.46 25.70 30.71
C TYR A 223 20.29 25.19 31.90
N GLY A 224 20.18 23.90 32.25
CA GLY A 224 20.91 23.29 33.35
C GLY A 224 22.40 23.11 33.08
N ASP A 225 23.08 22.42 34.00
CA ASP A 225 24.49 22.04 33.85
C ASP A 225 24.68 20.66 34.53
N ASP A 226 25.28 19.69 33.85
CA ASP A 226 25.43 18.33 34.38
C ASP A 226 26.43 18.23 35.55
N THR A 227 27.19 19.30 35.83
CA THR A 227 27.99 19.44 37.05
C THR A 227 27.18 19.87 38.27
N HIS A 228 25.91 20.25 38.08
CA HIS A 228 25.02 20.63 39.17
C HIS A 228 24.56 19.43 40.01
N PRO A 229 24.13 19.68 41.27
CA PRO A 229 23.60 18.62 42.13
C PRO A 229 22.21 18.09 41.72
N GLY A 230 21.59 18.63 40.66
CA GLY A 230 20.25 18.21 40.21
C GLY A 230 19.11 18.79 41.04
N THR A 231 19.34 19.87 41.80
CA THR A 231 18.26 20.59 42.53
C THR A 231 17.44 21.46 41.58
N ARG A 232 16.22 21.87 41.96
CA ARG A 232 15.39 22.74 41.11
C ARG A 232 16.07 24.06 40.72
N GLN A 233 16.85 24.67 41.62
CA GLN A 233 17.58 25.93 41.35
C GLN A 233 18.87 25.71 40.56
N ARG A 234 19.45 24.51 40.62
CA ARG A 234 20.66 24.09 39.89
C ARG A 234 20.39 22.72 39.28
N PRO A 235 19.62 22.66 38.19
CA PRO A 235 19.22 21.41 37.56
C PRO A 235 20.36 20.84 36.70
N TRP A 236 20.28 19.54 36.42
CA TRP A 236 21.05 18.89 35.35
C TRP A 236 20.60 19.39 33.98
N ALA A 237 21.42 19.18 32.96
CA ALA A 237 21.14 19.61 31.60
C ALA A 237 20.64 18.47 30.71
N THR A 238 21.28 17.30 30.76
CA THR A 238 21.18 16.32 29.66
C THR A 238 20.44 15.02 30.00
N LEU A 239 19.92 14.38 28.95
CA LEU A 239 19.37 13.02 29.03
C LEU A 239 20.44 11.96 29.34
N SER A 240 21.70 12.18 28.95
CA SER A 240 22.82 11.29 29.30
C SER A 240 23.02 11.27 30.81
N LYS A 241 23.01 12.45 31.43
CA LYS A 241 23.15 12.56 32.89
C LYS A 241 22.03 11.84 33.63
N VAL A 242 20.78 12.01 33.16
CA VAL A 242 19.61 11.28 33.69
C VAL A 242 19.80 9.76 33.56
N SER A 243 20.19 9.32 32.37
CA SER A 243 20.39 7.91 32.02
C SER A 243 21.43 7.22 32.91
N GLU A 244 22.51 7.93 33.24
CA GLU A 244 23.62 7.44 34.06
C GLU A 244 23.35 7.51 35.56
N GLU A 245 22.60 8.52 36.03
CA GLU A 245 22.45 8.85 37.46
C GLU A 245 21.16 8.34 38.10
N ALA A 246 20.13 7.98 37.34
CA ALA A 246 18.89 7.45 37.89
C ALA A 246 19.12 6.16 38.72
N ARG A 247 18.56 6.11 39.93
CA ARG A 247 18.58 4.97 40.84
C ARG A 247 17.16 4.62 41.30
N ALA A 248 16.96 3.39 41.78
CA ALA A 248 15.71 2.97 42.37
C ALA A 248 15.20 3.99 43.41
N GLY A 249 13.91 4.35 43.31
CA GLY A 249 13.26 5.36 44.15
C GLY A 249 13.46 6.81 43.72
N ASP A 250 14.34 7.10 42.75
CA ASP A 250 14.51 8.46 42.25
C ASP A 250 13.28 8.97 41.49
N THR A 251 12.97 10.25 41.69
CA THR A 251 12.02 11.00 40.86
C THR A 251 12.76 12.07 40.09
N ILE A 252 12.80 11.96 38.76
CA ILE A 252 13.47 12.89 37.86
C ILE A 252 12.42 13.75 37.17
N VAL A 253 12.45 15.05 37.49
CA VAL A 253 11.48 16.05 37.05
C VAL A 253 12.08 16.90 35.93
N PHE A 254 11.47 16.84 34.76
CA PHE A 254 11.83 17.65 33.60
C PHE A 254 11.07 18.97 33.63
N LEU A 255 11.80 20.08 33.62
CA LEU A 255 11.22 21.42 33.48
C LEU A 255 10.77 21.67 32.02
N PRO A 256 9.96 22.71 31.76
CA PRO A 256 9.53 23.03 30.40
C PRO A 256 10.72 23.25 29.44
N GLY A 257 10.62 22.66 28.24
CA GLY A 257 11.58 22.88 27.15
C GLY A 257 11.88 21.65 26.31
N GLU A 258 12.76 21.82 25.32
CA GLU A 258 13.19 20.73 24.43
C GLU A 258 14.49 20.09 24.93
N TYR A 259 14.55 18.76 24.85
CA TYR A 259 15.69 17.96 25.29
C TYR A 259 16.18 17.09 24.12
N GLU A 260 17.38 17.39 23.65
CA GLU A 260 18.09 16.59 22.65
C GLU A 260 18.82 15.42 23.33
N GLY A 261 18.90 14.29 22.64
CA GLY A 261 19.54 13.07 23.13
C GLY A 261 18.58 11.89 23.19
N ILE A 262 19.01 10.85 23.90
CA ILE A 262 18.23 9.62 24.10
C ILE A 262 18.07 9.41 25.59
N LEU A 263 16.84 9.16 26.03
CA LEU A 263 16.59 8.70 27.39
C LEU A 263 16.78 7.18 27.43
N GLN A 264 17.93 6.73 27.96
CA GLN A 264 18.31 5.32 28.02
C GLN A 264 18.81 4.94 29.42
N LEU A 265 17.89 4.58 30.30
CA LEU A 265 18.23 4.24 31.68
C LEU A 265 19.17 3.04 31.75
N ARG A 266 20.20 3.16 32.60
CA ARG A 266 21.21 2.11 32.83
C ARG A 266 20.91 1.20 34.01
N ARG A 267 19.91 1.56 34.82
CA ARG A 267 19.56 0.88 36.06
C ARG A 267 18.06 0.73 36.17
N SER A 268 17.65 -0.28 36.91
CA SER A 268 16.25 -0.58 37.21
C SER A 268 15.81 0.09 38.50
N GLY A 269 14.50 0.27 38.64
CA GLY A 269 13.87 0.41 39.94
C GLY A 269 13.66 -0.94 40.62
N THR A 270 12.90 -0.92 41.71
CA THR A 270 12.36 -2.14 42.33
C THR A 270 10.83 -2.01 42.45
N PRO A 271 10.08 -3.09 42.75
CA PRO A 271 8.65 -3.00 42.97
C PRO A 271 8.25 -1.95 44.03
N GLU A 272 9.04 -1.81 45.10
CA GLU A 272 8.80 -0.85 46.18
C GLU A 272 9.38 0.55 45.89
N ALA A 273 10.32 0.66 44.95
CA ALA A 273 11.06 1.88 44.65
C ALA A 273 11.32 2.01 43.12
N PRO A 274 10.28 2.27 42.31
CA PRO A 274 10.43 2.47 40.87
C PRO A 274 11.24 3.73 40.56
N ILE A 275 11.87 3.78 39.40
CA ILE A 275 12.45 5.02 38.87
C ILE A 275 11.32 5.79 38.19
N THR A 276 11.05 7.01 38.64
CA THR A 276 10.00 7.86 38.06
C THR A 276 10.61 9.01 37.26
N ILE A 277 10.21 9.14 36.00
CA ILE A 277 10.59 10.23 35.11
C ILE A 277 9.33 10.96 34.70
N ARG A 278 9.27 12.26 35.00
CA ARG A 278 8.05 13.03 34.76
C ARG A 278 8.32 14.45 34.32
N ALA A 279 7.39 15.03 33.58
CA ALA A 279 7.36 16.48 33.40
C ALA A 279 6.89 17.18 34.70
N GLU A 280 7.41 18.38 34.98
CA GLU A 280 6.87 19.26 36.03
C GLU A 280 5.46 19.72 35.64
N GLU A 281 5.32 20.20 34.41
CA GLU A 281 4.07 20.61 33.80
C GLU A 281 3.75 19.67 32.64
N ARG A 282 2.51 19.20 32.57
CA ARG A 282 2.06 18.20 31.58
C ARG A 282 2.42 18.62 30.15
N MET A 283 3.13 17.75 29.44
CA MET A 283 3.49 17.84 28.01
C MET A 283 4.38 19.03 27.63
N THR A 284 4.99 19.74 28.60
CA THR A 284 5.87 20.88 28.30
C THR A 284 7.35 20.49 28.18
N ALA A 285 7.74 19.31 28.70
CA ALA A 285 9.06 18.72 28.48
C ALA A 285 9.04 17.82 27.23
N CYS A 286 9.72 18.27 26.18
CA CYS A 286 9.70 17.65 24.85
C CYS A 286 11.02 16.94 24.52
N LEU A 287 10.98 15.61 24.42
CA LEU A 287 12.11 14.81 23.95
C LEU A 287 12.13 14.81 22.41
N VAL A 288 13.19 15.33 21.81
CA VAL A 288 13.29 15.51 20.34
C VAL A 288 14.18 14.49 19.65
N GLY A 289 14.75 13.54 20.41
CA GLY A 289 15.67 12.53 19.92
C GLY A 289 17.02 13.13 19.52
N THR A 290 17.73 12.45 18.61
CA THR A 290 18.94 12.98 17.95
C THR A 290 18.73 12.99 16.45
N ILE A 291 19.61 13.65 15.71
CA ILE A 291 19.53 13.69 14.23
C ILE A 291 19.93 12.35 13.57
N TYR A 292 20.59 11.42 14.29
CA TYR A 292 21.15 10.17 13.73
C TYR A 292 20.59 8.88 14.34
N ASP A 293 20.09 8.91 15.58
CA ASP A 293 19.48 7.74 16.23
C ASP A 293 17.98 7.69 15.95
N ASN A 294 17.50 6.46 15.92
CA ASN A 294 16.15 6.07 15.63
C ASN A 294 15.17 6.36 16.78
N TYR A 295 15.45 6.16 18.08
CA TYR A 295 14.42 6.31 19.16
C TYR A 295 14.77 7.35 20.23
N ALA A 296 13.80 8.19 20.64
CA ALA A 296 13.96 9.19 21.69
C ALA A 296 13.97 8.59 23.11
N ILE A 297 13.20 7.54 23.36
CA ILE A 297 13.20 6.77 24.61
C ILE A 297 13.57 5.31 24.30
N ARG A 298 14.57 4.79 25.02
CA ARG A 298 15.04 3.41 24.88
C ARG A 298 15.18 2.74 26.25
N LEU A 299 14.37 1.73 26.51
CA LEU A 299 14.42 0.93 27.73
C LEU A 299 14.79 -0.52 27.38
N GLU A 300 16.02 -0.91 27.67
CA GLU A 300 16.54 -2.23 27.32
C GLU A 300 17.07 -2.94 28.56
N GLY A 301 16.49 -4.11 28.89
CA GLY A 301 16.92 -4.92 30.03
C GLY A 301 16.71 -4.28 31.40
N VAL A 302 15.91 -3.21 31.49
CA VAL A 302 15.56 -2.50 32.74
C VAL A 302 14.17 -2.86 33.22
N GLU A 303 13.92 -2.64 34.50
CA GLU A 303 12.62 -2.91 35.12
C GLU A 303 12.17 -1.82 36.09
N HIS A 304 10.86 -1.78 36.36
CA HIS A 304 10.21 -0.84 37.29
C HIS A 304 10.48 0.63 36.97
N ILE A 305 10.15 1.02 35.73
CA ILE A 305 10.34 2.37 35.21
C ILE A 305 8.99 3.03 34.92
N HIS A 306 8.76 4.20 35.50
CA HIS A 306 7.55 5.02 35.28
C HIS A 306 7.91 6.28 34.49
N ILE A 307 7.20 6.53 33.38
CA ILE A 307 7.34 7.71 32.54
C ILE A 307 5.99 8.43 32.47
N GLU A 308 5.96 9.69 32.88
CA GLU A 308 4.70 10.43 33.08
C GLU A 308 4.71 11.83 32.46
N GLY A 309 3.66 12.16 31.71
CA GLY A 309 3.40 13.54 31.29
C GLY A 309 4.39 14.13 30.28
N LEU A 310 5.29 13.35 29.69
CA LEU A 310 6.27 13.82 28.71
C LEU A 310 5.65 14.00 27.32
N HIS A 311 6.26 14.86 26.51
CA HIS A 311 6.03 14.97 25.08
C HIS A 311 7.22 14.37 24.33
N VAL A 312 6.97 13.53 23.33
CA VAL A 312 7.99 12.90 22.49
C VAL A 312 7.71 13.25 21.03
N LYS A 313 8.57 14.08 20.44
CA LYS A 313 8.42 14.63 19.10
C LYS A 313 9.75 14.66 18.37
N PRO A 314 10.18 13.51 17.81
CA PRO A 314 11.43 13.40 17.11
C PRO A 314 11.51 14.37 15.93
N LYS A 315 12.67 15.01 15.73
CA LYS A 315 12.89 15.94 14.60
C LYS A 315 13.57 15.29 13.39
N SER A 316 14.19 14.12 13.57
CA SER A 316 14.87 13.39 12.50
C SER A 316 13.89 12.78 11.48
N PRO A 317 14.23 12.71 10.18
CA PRO A 317 13.44 11.96 9.19
C PRO A 317 13.36 10.45 9.47
N LEU A 318 14.17 9.94 10.40
CA LEU A 318 14.13 8.56 10.88
C LEU A 318 13.68 8.45 12.36
N GLY A 319 13.20 9.55 12.94
CA GLY A 319 12.95 9.68 14.37
C GLY A 319 11.70 8.95 14.85
N ARG A 320 11.85 8.21 15.95
CA ARG A 320 10.87 7.30 16.55
C ARG A 320 10.67 7.66 18.03
N TRP A 321 9.54 7.24 18.58
CA TRP A 321 9.16 7.61 19.94
C TRP A 321 9.81 6.72 20.99
N PHE A 322 9.55 5.42 20.92
CA PHE A 322 9.76 4.53 22.06
C PHE A 322 10.20 3.12 21.64
N LEU A 323 11.25 2.62 22.30
CA LEU A 323 11.71 1.24 22.22
C LEU A 323 11.80 0.64 23.62
N ALA A 324 11.10 -0.48 23.84
CA ALA A 324 11.32 -1.37 24.97
C ALA A 324 11.78 -2.74 24.47
N ARG A 325 12.88 -3.25 25.03
CA ARG A 325 13.35 -4.61 24.74
C ARG A 325 13.75 -5.34 26.01
N GLN A 326 13.25 -6.55 26.20
CA GLN A 326 13.59 -7.37 27.38
C GLN A 326 13.39 -6.61 28.71
N ALA A 327 12.42 -5.69 28.72
CA ALA A 327 12.14 -4.82 29.85
C ALA A 327 10.91 -5.32 30.61
N LYS A 328 10.83 -5.00 31.91
CA LYS A 328 9.73 -5.46 32.77
C LYS A 328 9.12 -4.34 33.60
N HIS A 329 7.81 -4.40 33.89
CA HIS A 329 7.14 -3.42 34.76
C HIS A 329 7.37 -1.98 34.29
N ILE A 330 7.02 -1.71 33.04
CA ILE A 330 7.19 -0.41 32.39
C ILE A 330 5.85 0.30 32.33
N HIS A 331 5.78 1.52 32.87
CA HIS A 331 4.57 2.34 32.89
C HIS A 331 4.78 3.61 32.07
N LEU A 332 3.99 3.79 31.02
CA LEU A 332 3.89 5.03 30.25
C LEU A 332 2.51 5.65 30.52
N THR A 333 2.46 6.78 31.22
CA THR A 333 1.21 7.41 31.64
C THR A 333 1.12 8.84 31.14
N ASP A 334 0.02 9.18 30.45
CA ASP A 334 -0.25 10.56 29.96
C ASP A 334 0.90 11.12 29.09
N VAL A 335 1.50 10.27 28.26
CA VAL A 335 2.59 10.65 27.34
C VAL A 335 1.99 11.07 26.00
N LEU A 336 2.46 12.19 25.44
CA LEU A 336 2.15 12.59 24.07
C LEU A 336 3.27 12.14 23.14
N MET A 337 2.96 11.30 22.17
CA MET A 337 3.86 10.85 21.12
C MET A 337 3.31 11.31 19.77
N GLU A 338 4.01 12.22 19.09
CA GLU A 338 3.56 12.73 17.80
C GLU A 338 4.68 12.91 16.77
N LYS A 339 4.29 12.93 15.49
CA LYS A 339 5.15 13.32 14.36
C LYS A 339 6.42 12.47 14.19
N ALA A 340 6.34 11.17 14.47
CA ALA A 340 7.42 10.25 14.14
C ALA A 340 7.49 9.96 12.64
N ARG A 341 8.67 9.48 12.22
CA ARG A 341 9.01 9.06 10.85
C ARG A 341 9.89 7.79 10.90
N GLY A 342 10.20 7.22 9.74
CA GLY A 342 11.01 6.01 9.63
C GLY A 342 10.31 4.74 10.12
N GLY A 343 10.96 3.58 9.99
CA GLY A 343 10.33 2.28 10.26
C GLY A 343 10.12 1.99 11.75
N MET A 344 8.87 1.76 12.16
CA MET A 344 8.44 1.28 13.49
C MET A 344 8.73 2.26 14.65
N PRO A 345 7.89 3.28 14.88
CA PRO A 345 8.17 4.34 15.85
C PRO A 345 7.90 3.96 17.31
N PHE A 346 7.07 2.95 17.55
CA PHE A 346 6.79 2.40 18.87
C PHE A 346 7.02 0.89 18.82
N HIS A 347 7.99 0.39 19.59
CA HIS A 347 8.33 -1.03 19.56
C HIS A 347 8.51 -1.62 20.96
N ILE A 348 7.79 -2.69 21.24
CA ILE A 348 7.95 -3.54 22.44
C ILE A 348 8.38 -4.93 21.96
N SER A 349 9.46 -5.47 22.51
CA SER A 349 9.96 -6.79 22.13
C SER A 349 10.48 -7.57 23.34
N GLY A 350 9.98 -8.80 23.55
CA GLY A 350 10.43 -9.66 24.65
C GLY A 350 10.15 -9.08 26.04
N CYS A 351 9.13 -8.23 26.19
CA CYS A 351 8.84 -7.53 27.44
C CYS A 351 7.72 -8.21 28.25
N GLU A 352 7.69 -7.94 29.54
CA GLU A 352 6.65 -8.41 30.47
C GLU A 352 6.09 -7.24 31.27
N HIS A 353 4.79 -7.19 31.53
CA HIS A 353 4.17 -6.12 32.34
C HIS A 353 4.45 -4.71 31.79
N VAL A 354 3.93 -4.41 30.60
CA VAL A 354 4.01 -3.07 30.01
C VAL A 354 2.63 -2.42 29.99
N TYR A 355 2.52 -1.25 30.60
CA TYR A 355 1.29 -0.50 30.77
C TYR A 355 1.40 0.84 30.05
N VAL A 356 0.53 1.07 29.06
CA VAL A 356 0.39 2.34 28.36
C VAL A 356 -0.98 2.90 28.71
N ARG A 357 -0.99 3.96 29.52
CA ARG A 357 -2.20 4.55 30.09
C ARG A 357 -2.37 6.02 29.71
N ASP A 358 -3.61 6.41 29.43
CA ASP A 358 -4.03 7.80 29.26
C ASP A 358 -3.27 8.61 28.19
N SER A 359 -2.48 7.94 27.36
CA SER A 359 -1.51 8.55 26.44
C SER A 359 -2.15 8.92 25.11
N VAL A 360 -1.48 9.80 24.37
CA VAL A 360 -1.89 10.25 23.02
C VAL A 360 -0.80 9.84 22.05
N ILE A 361 -1.13 9.02 21.06
CA ILE A 361 -0.19 8.50 20.06
C ILE A 361 -0.74 8.87 18.68
N ARG A 362 -0.05 9.76 17.95
CA ARG A 362 -0.61 10.31 16.70
C ARG A 362 0.42 10.66 15.64
N GLU A 363 -0.06 10.84 14.40
CA GLU A 363 0.70 11.43 13.30
C GLU A 363 1.98 10.66 12.96
N TYR A 364 1.79 9.44 12.44
CA TYR A 364 2.85 8.63 11.87
C TYR A 364 2.54 8.29 10.42
N GLU A 365 3.38 8.80 9.51
CA GLU A 365 3.10 8.90 8.07
C GLU A 365 3.70 7.75 7.23
N ASP A 366 4.27 6.72 7.87
CA ASP A 366 4.99 5.66 7.17
C ASP A 366 4.21 4.32 7.20
N HIS A 367 4.71 3.26 7.82
CA HIS A 367 4.06 1.94 7.82
C HIS A 367 3.29 1.66 9.13
N ASN A 368 3.69 0.65 9.91
CA ASN A 368 3.04 0.31 11.18
C ASN A 368 3.57 1.20 12.31
N MET A 369 2.67 1.80 13.07
CA MET A 369 2.96 2.74 14.15
C MET A 369 3.50 2.03 15.39
N ALA A 370 2.78 1.04 15.92
CA ALA A 370 3.23 0.27 17.07
C ALA A 370 3.35 -1.21 16.73
N ARG A 371 4.46 -1.84 17.13
CA ARG A 371 4.63 -3.30 17.13
C ARG A 371 4.94 -3.83 18.52
N ILE A 372 4.29 -4.93 18.86
CA ILE A 372 4.55 -5.71 20.05
C ILE A 372 4.93 -7.12 19.61
N SER A 373 6.10 -7.59 20.02
CA SER A 373 6.68 -8.88 19.63
C SER A 373 7.06 -9.69 20.87
N ASP A 374 6.78 -11.00 20.87
CA ASP A 374 7.29 -11.95 21.87
C ASP A 374 7.05 -11.52 23.34
N SER A 375 5.95 -10.81 23.61
CA SER A 375 5.72 -10.14 24.90
C SER A 375 4.48 -10.66 25.63
N LYS A 376 4.45 -10.48 26.95
CA LYS A 376 3.36 -10.95 27.81
C LYS A 376 2.91 -9.89 28.79
N TRP A 377 1.63 -9.94 29.20
CA TRP A 377 1.05 -9.00 30.16
C TRP A 377 1.19 -7.56 29.67
N ILE A 378 0.45 -7.25 28.62
CA ILE A 378 0.47 -5.94 27.95
C ILE A 378 -0.88 -5.26 28.13
N LEU A 379 -0.87 -4.04 28.67
CA LEU A 379 -2.06 -3.22 28.86
C LEU A 379 -1.96 -1.93 28.05
N PHE A 380 -2.93 -1.70 27.16
CA PHE A 380 -3.23 -0.39 26.59
C PHE A 380 -4.57 0.07 27.12
N GLU A 381 -4.58 1.09 27.98
CA GLU A 381 -5.80 1.60 28.60
C GLU A 381 -5.98 3.11 28.47
N GLY A 382 -7.18 3.54 28.08
CA GLY A 382 -7.49 4.96 28.14
C GLY A 382 -6.71 5.81 27.14
N ASN A 383 -6.17 5.26 26.07
CA ASN A 383 -5.34 6.00 25.11
C ASN A 383 -6.17 6.61 23.97
N ALA A 384 -5.65 7.66 23.34
CA ALA A 384 -6.15 8.18 22.07
C ALA A 384 -5.12 7.91 20.96
N ILE A 385 -5.53 7.24 19.89
CA ILE A 385 -4.62 6.78 18.82
C ILE A 385 -5.17 7.22 17.45
N SER A 386 -4.38 7.99 16.70
CA SER A 386 -4.86 8.64 15.47
C SER A 386 -3.81 8.89 14.41
N ARG A 387 -4.25 9.25 13.21
CA ARG A 387 -3.39 9.64 12.06
C ARG A 387 -2.25 8.65 11.82
N THR A 388 -2.63 7.45 11.40
CA THR A 388 -1.72 6.32 11.18
C THR A 388 -1.63 5.89 9.71
N GLY A 389 -0.42 5.87 9.15
CA GLY A 389 -0.18 5.54 7.75
C GLY A 389 -0.49 4.10 7.32
N HIS A 390 -0.35 3.09 8.20
CA HIS A 390 -0.79 1.71 7.94
C HIS A 390 -1.57 1.09 9.10
N SER A 391 -0.92 0.75 10.23
CA SER A 391 -1.61 0.13 11.37
C SER A 391 -1.18 0.79 12.69
N PRO A 392 -2.14 1.23 13.54
CA PRO A 392 -1.83 1.88 14.82
C PRO A 392 -1.24 0.90 15.84
N LEU A 393 -1.75 -0.33 15.91
CA LEU A 393 -1.33 -1.33 16.87
C LEU A 393 -1.23 -2.69 16.20
N GLN A 394 -0.01 -3.22 16.13
CA GLN A 394 0.31 -4.52 15.54
C GLN A 394 0.92 -5.48 16.57
N PHE A 395 0.31 -6.64 16.78
CA PHE A 395 0.94 -7.76 17.47
C PHE A 395 1.57 -8.69 16.44
N TYR A 396 2.89 -8.84 16.43
CA TYR A 396 3.64 -9.61 15.43
C TYR A 396 5.05 -9.94 15.98
N PRO A 397 5.69 -11.09 15.65
CA PRO A 397 5.24 -12.18 14.79
C PRO A 397 3.96 -12.87 15.28
N GLU A 398 3.31 -13.63 14.40
CA GLU A 398 2.09 -14.36 14.71
C GLU A 398 2.27 -15.24 15.95
N GLN A 399 1.27 -15.30 16.84
CA GLN A 399 1.23 -16.18 18.02
C GLN A 399 2.30 -15.94 19.10
N SER A 400 3.12 -14.89 18.94
CA SER A 400 4.23 -14.57 19.86
C SER A 400 3.78 -13.86 21.15
N ASN A 401 2.61 -13.23 21.15
CA ASN A 401 2.14 -12.37 22.24
C ASN A 401 1.00 -13.01 23.04
N GLN A 402 0.98 -12.78 24.36
CA GLN A 402 -0.02 -13.40 25.25
C GLN A 402 -0.47 -12.47 26.37
N TYR A 403 -1.70 -12.68 26.87
CA TYR A 403 -2.25 -11.94 28.01
C TYR A 403 -2.27 -10.43 27.76
N VAL A 404 -3.06 -10.05 26.76
CA VAL A 404 -3.15 -8.69 26.25
C VAL A 404 -4.49 -8.09 26.65
N VAL A 405 -4.46 -6.86 27.16
CA VAL A 405 -5.66 -6.09 27.50
C VAL A 405 -5.61 -4.75 26.76
N VAL A 406 -6.66 -4.47 26.00
CA VAL A 406 -6.87 -3.20 25.29
C VAL A 406 -8.23 -2.65 25.73
N ARG A 407 -8.22 -1.68 26.64
CA ARG A 407 -9.43 -1.21 27.34
C ARG A 407 -9.65 0.29 27.27
N GLY A 408 -10.86 0.74 26.94
CA GLY A 408 -11.23 2.16 27.06
C GLY A 408 -10.39 3.10 26.19
N ASN A 409 -9.87 2.66 25.04
CA ASN A 409 -9.12 3.48 24.10
C ASN A 409 -10.05 4.07 23.02
N VAL A 410 -9.62 5.17 22.39
CA VAL A 410 -10.27 5.74 21.22
C VAL A 410 -9.34 5.61 20.02
N PHE A 411 -9.70 4.73 19.09
CA PHE A 411 -9.03 4.56 17.80
C PHE A 411 -9.74 5.42 16.74
N HIS A 412 -9.05 6.45 16.27
CA HIS A 412 -9.49 7.32 15.17
C HIS A 412 -8.34 7.54 14.16
N PRO A 413 -7.94 6.48 13.45
CA PRO A 413 -6.69 6.45 12.68
C PRO A 413 -6.65 7.44 11.52
N GLU A 414 -7.79 7.91 10.99
CA GLU A 414 -7.96 8.86 9.88
C GLU A 414 -7.28 8.40 8.56
N TRP A 415 -5.97 8.22 8.53
CA TRP A 415 -5.18 7.83 7.36
C TRP A 415 -5.16 6.32 7.07
N GLY A 416 -5.89 5.53 7.88
CA GLY A 416 -6.49 4.30 7.38
C GLY A 416 -7.04 3.39 8.45
N ARG A 417 -6.53 2.16 8.62
CA ARG A 417 -7.20 1.13 9.41
C ARG A 417 -7.03 1.33 10.92
N PRO A 418 -7.95 0.78 11.74
CA PRO A 418 -7.95 1.04 13.17
C PRO A 418 -7.08 0.12 14.02
N LEU A 419 -6.70 -1.09 13.56
CA LEU A 419 -5.75 -2.00 14.26
C LEU A 419 -5.41 -3.24 13.41
N GLU A 420 -4.34 -3.97 13.79
CA GLU A 420 -3.99 -5.30 13.25
C GLU A 420 -3.53 -6.26 14.35
N PHE A 421 -4.34 -7.26 14.67
CA PHE A 421 -3.96 -8.32 15.61
C PHE A 421 -3.65 -9.59 14.85
N PHE A 422 -2.41 -10.06 14.94
CA PHE A 422 -1.94 -11.29 14.31
C PHE A 422 -1.69 -12.36 15.37
N SER A 423 -2.79 -12.98 15.78
CA SER A 423 -2.85 -14.12 16.68
C SER A 423 -2.29 -13.92 18.09
N PRO A 424 -2.46 -12.77 18.79
CA PRO A 424 -2.22 -12.78 20.22
C PRO A 424 -3.16 -13.78 20.91
N ARG A 425 -2.68 -14.43 21.98
CA ARG A 425 -3.46 -15.42 22.74
C ARG A 425 -3.89 -14.85 24.08
N HIS A 426 -5.15 -15.07 24.48
CA HIS A 426 -5.76 -14.43 25.66
C HIS A 426 -5.77 -12.90 25.50
N LEU A 427 -6.75 -12.42 24.74
CA LEU A 427 -6.93 -11.02 24.42
C LEU A 427 -8.27 -10.51 24.95
N LEU A 428 -8.24 -9.48 25.80
CA LEU A 428 -9.42 -8.70 26.17
C LEU A 428 -9.40 -7.37 25.40
N PHE A 429 -10.43 -7.13 24.59
CA PHE A 429 -10.67 -5.87 23.91
C PHE A 429 -12.02 -5.29 24.36
N GLU A 430 -11.97 -4.31 25.27
CA GLU A 430 -13.16 -3.86 26.02
C GLU A 430 -13.36 -2.34 26.07
N GLY A 431 -14.59 -1.86 25.89
CA GLY A 431 -14.93 -0.45 26.17
C GLY A 431 -14.29 0.57 25.22
N ASN A 432 -13.72 0.12 24.11
CA ASN A 432 -13.03 0.98 23.15
C ASN A 432 -14.02 1.64 22.18
N ILE A 433 -13.62 2.77 21.61
CA ILE A 433 -14.25 3.37 20.43
C ILE A 433 -13.37 3.07 19.21
N ILE A 434 -13.99 2.62 18.12
CA ILE A 434 -13.38 2.58 16.78
C ILE A 434 -14.21 3.48 15.85
N THR A 435 -13.62 4.57 15.39
CA THR A 435 -14.27 5.53 14.50
C THR A 435 -13.28 6.10 13.49
N HIS A 436 -13.75 6.81 12.47
CA HIS A 436 -12.91 7.55 11.51
C HIS A 436 -11.77 6.71 10.90
N SER A 437 -12.05 5.43 10.62
CA SER A 437 -11.17 4.61 9.77
C SER A 437 -11.51 4.87 8.31
N PHE A 438 -10.58 5.46 7.55
CA PHE A 438 -10.78 5.80 6.14
C PHE A 438 -9.95 4.90 5.20
N TYR A 439 -10.17 5.01 3.90
CA TYR A 439 -9.31 4.35 2.94
C TYR A 439 -8.09 5.23 2.70
N GLY A 440 -6.94 4.78 3.18
CA GLY A 440 -5.67 5.45 2.96
C GLY A 440 -4.84 4.88 1.80
N GLY A 441 -3.75 5.57 1.52
CA GLY A 441 -2.66 5.12 0.68
C GLY A 441 -1.90 3.96 1.29
N ARG A 442 -0.90 3.45 0.56
CA ARG A 442 -0.19 2.20 0.91
C ARG A 442 -1.16 1.03 1.14
N SER A 443 -0.71 -0.02 1.83
CA SER A 443 -1.56 -1.19 2.13
C SER A 443 -2.68 -0.97 3.10
N ASN A 444 -3.11 0.27 3.31
CA ASN A 444 -4.14 0.62 4.26
C ASN A 444 -5.55 0.47 3.67
N SER A 445 -6.45 -0.10 4.45
CA SER A 445 -7.89 -0.16 4.19
C SER A 445 -8.60 0.55 5.36
N ALA A 446 -9.91 0.78 5.29
CA ALA A 446 -10.65 1.23 6.47
C ALA A 446 -10.91 0.10 7.51
N ALA A 447 -10.35 -1.09 7.30
CA ALA A 447 -10.76 -2.31 7.97
C ALA A 447 -9.69 -2.87 8.91
N ALA A 448 -10.07 -3.17 10.16
CA ALA A 448 -9.22 -3.89 11.10
C ALA A 448 -9.01 -5.34 10.67
N ASN A 449 -7.80 -5.84 10.77
CA ASN A 449 -7.56 -7.29 10.77
C ASN A 449 -7.52 -7.76 12.22
N TYR A 450 -8.53 -8.50 12.64
CA TYR A 450 -8.65 -8.96 14.02
C TYR A 450 -8.62 -10.48 14.05
N LEU A 451 -7.44 -11.05 14.31
CA LEU A 451 -7.21 -12.49 14.37
C LEU A 451 -6.50 -12.81 15.67
N ALA A 452 -7.08 -13.68 16.49
CA ALA A 452 -6.58 -14.00 17.82
C ALA A 452 -7.19 -15.31 18.32
N GLU A 453 -6.57 -15.88 19.35
CA GLU A 453 -7.03 -17.11 20.02
C GLU A 453 -7.42 -16.77 21.47
N HIS A 454 -8.53 -17.32 21.95
CA HIS A 454 -9.07 -17.01 23.28
C HIS A 454 -9.35 -15.49 23.44
N VAL A 455 -10.32 -15.00 22.67
CA VAL A 455 -10.65 -13.57 22.59
C VAL A 455 -11.91 -13.25 23.38
N ILE A 456 -11.87 -12.15 24.11
CA ILE A 456 -13.05 -11.46 24.63
C ILE A 456 -13.11 -10.09 23.97
N PHE A 457 -14.11 -9.88 23.10
CA PHE A 457 -14.38 -8.58 22.46
C PHE A 457 -15.73 -8.08 22.94
N ARG A 458 -15.76 -7.10 23.87
CA ARG A 458 -17.00 -6.70 24.53
C ARG A 458 -17.15 -5.22 24.81
N HIS A 459 -18.38 -4.73 24.91
CA HIS A 459 -18.67 -3.35 25.32
C HIS A 459 -18.01 -2.28 24.44
N ASN A 460 -17.63 -2.60 23.21
CA ASN A 460 -17.02 -1.65 22.29
C ASN A 460 -18.11 -0.92 21.48
N ARG A 461 -17.82 0.33 21.10
CA ARG A 461 -18.63 1.12 20.17
C ARG A 461 -17.85 1.32 18.88
N VAL A 462 -18.44 0.92 17.76
CA VAL A 462 -17.81 0.95 16.45
C VAL A 462 -18.71 1.70 15.48
N PHE A 463 -18.36 2.95 15.17
CA PHE A 463 -19.27 3.83 14.44
C PHE A 463 -18.57 4.81 13.51
N ARG A 464 -19.25 5.27 12.46
CA ARG A 464 -18.76 6.26 11.48
C ARG A 464 -17.41 5.91 10.84
N ASN A 465 -17.15 4.63 10.61
CA ASN A 465 -16.02 4.20 9.79
C ASN A 465 -16.44 4.21 8.31
N TRP A 466 -15.52 4.54 7.40
CA TRP A 466 -15.82 4.69 5.97
C TRP A 466 -15.85 3.36 5.20
N GLY A 467 -15.21 2.32 5.74
CA GLY A 467 -15.35 0.96 5.24
C GLY A 467 -15.72 -0.01 6.36
N THR A 468 -15.74 -1.29 6.04
CA THR A 468 -16.09 -2.35 7.00
C THR A 468 -15.07 -2.36 8.16
N PRO A 469 -15.44 -1.93 9.38
CA PRO A 469 -14.46 -1.62 10.42
C PRO A 469 -13.78 -2.86 11.02
N LEU A 470 -14.44 -4.01 11.03
CA LEU A 470 -13.90 -5.25 11.57
C LEU A 470 -13.87 -6.37 10.53
N GLN A 471 -12.70 -6.97 10.29
CA GLN A 471 -12.52 -8.13 9.42
C GLN A 471 -11.90 -9.30 10.17
N LEU A 472 -12.59 -10.44 10.11
CA LEU A 472 -12.10 -11.74 10.55
C LEU A 472 -11.71 -12.52 9.29
N GLN A 473 -10.47 -12.29 8.85
CA GLN A 473 -9.98 -12.83 7.59
C GLN A 473 -8.60 -13.46 7.78
N PRO A 474 -8.49 -14.77 8.03
CA PRO A 474 -7.22 -15.46 7.90
C PRO A 474 -6.74 -15.49 6.45
N TRP A 475 -5.44 -15.28 6.22
CA TRP A 475 -4.79 -15.48 4.91
C TRP A 475 -3.48 -16.28 5.00
N LEU A 476 -3.08 -16.68 6.22
CA LEU A 476 -1.98 -17.60 6.49
C LEU A 476 -2.48 -18.69 7.44
N TYR A 477 -1.83 -19.86 7.43
CA TYR A 477 -2.12 -20.96 8.36
C TYR A 477 -1.71 -20.66 9.81
N THR A 478 -0.90 -19.63 10.05
CA THR A 478 -0.46 -19.13 11.36
C THR A 478 -1.39 -18.08 11.97
N LEU A 479 -2.47 -17.70 11.27
CA LEU A 479 -3.38 -16.63 11.64
C LEU A 479 -4.80 -17.12 12.03
N PRO A 480 -4.94 -18.04 13.01
CA PRO A 480 -6.27 -18.52 13.39
C PRO A 480 -7.12 -17.44 14.03
N MET A 481 -8.44 -17.62 13.96
CA MET A 481 -9.42 -16.94 14.79
C MET A 481 -10.23 -18.01 15.51
N THR A 482 -9.92 -18.26 16.78
CA THR A 482 -10.54 -19.38 17.53
C THR A 482 -10.93 -19.02 18.95
N GLN A 483 -12.00 -19.66 19.45
CA GLN A 483 -12.51 -19.46 20.82
C GLN A 483 -12.79 -17.98 21.11
N GLY A 484 -13.32 -17.26 20.12
CA GLY A 484 -13.70 -15.87 20.25
C GLY A 484 -15.09 -15.74 20.86
N ARG A 485 -15.21 -14.90 21.90
CA ARG A 485 -16.47 -14.48 22.50
C ARG A 485 -16.63 -12.98 22.28
N ILE A 486 -17.51 -12.64 21.36
CA ILE A 486 -17.76 -11.26 20.92
C ILE A 486 -19.16 -10.90 21.40
N TYR A 487 -19.29 -10.05 22.42
CA TYR A 487 -20.60 -9.81 23.02
C TYR A 487 -20.82 -8.41 23.54
N ASN A 488 -22.09 -7.99 23.56
CA ASN A 488 -22.49 -6.70 24.13
C ASN A 488 -21.74 -5.51 23.50
N ASN A 489 -21.49 -5.56 22.19
CA ASN A 489 -20.93 -4.44 21.41
C ASN A 489 -22.02 -3.73 20.61
N VAL A 490 -21.74 -2.48 20.21
CA VAL A 490 -22.60 -1.70 19.31
C VAL A 490 -21.81 -1.32 18.06
N PHE A 491 -22.33 -1.70 16.90
CA PHE A 491 -21.85 -1.32 15.58
C PHE A 491 -22.90 -0.47 14.88
N ASP A 492 -22.61 0.81 14.67
CA ASP A 492 -23.63 1.79 14.31
C ASP A 492 -23.17 2.80 13.25
N ALA A 493 -23.96 3.01 12.21
CA ALA A 493 -23.70 4.02 11.17
C ALA A 493 -22.29 3.97 10.53
N ASN A 494 -21.76 2.77 10.29
CA ASN A 494 -20.57 2.59 9.43
C ASN A 494 -20.98 2.63 7.95
N SER A 495 -20.14 3.21 7.08
CA SER A 495 -20.49 3.44 5.66
C SER A 495 -20.55 2.16 4.83
N GLU A 496 -19.95 1.07 5.32
CA GLU A 496 -20.14 -0.30 4.84
C GLU A 496 -20.67 -1.18 5.99
N ALA A 497 -20.80 -2.49 5.75
CA ALA A 497 -21.21 -3.46 6.76
C ALA A 497 -20.33 -3.42 8.01
N ALA A 498 -20.92 -3.71 9.17
CA ALA A 498 -20.23 -3.66 10.46
C ALA A 498 -19.06 -4.65 10.57
N MET A 499 -19.24 -5.85 10.04
CA MET A 499 -18.25 -6.90 10.13
C MET A 499 -18.25 -7.75 8.87
N ARG A 500 -17.04 -8.12 8.41
CA ARG A 500 -16.84 -9.08 7.34
C ARG A 500 -16.03 -10.27 7.83
N ILE A 501 -16.53 -11.46 7.53
CA ILE A 501 -15.91 -12.74 7.89
C ILE A 501 -15.53 -13.42 6.58
N MET A 502 -14.26 -13.72 6.42
CA MET A 502 -13.78 -14.37 5.21
C MET A 502 -12.85 -15.53 5.52
N THR A 503 -13.13 -16.68 4.91
CA THR A 503 -12.29 -17.88 5.01
C THR A 503 -11.75 -18.24 3.62
N ARG A 504 -10.54 -18.79 3.57
CA ARG A 504 -9.96 -19.34 2.35
C ARG A 504 -9.61 -20.81 2.57
N ALA A 505 -9.62 -21.59 1.51
CA ALA A 505 -9.35 -23.04 1.59
C ALA A 505 -7.92 -23.36 2.11
N ASP A 506 -6.99 -22.41 1.98
CA ASP A 506 -5.57 -22.51 2.33
C ASP A 506 -5.17 -21.68 3.56
N SER A 507 -6.13 -21.04 4.26
CA SER A 507 -5.86 -20.23 5.45
C SER A 507 -6.09 -20.99 6.76
N ALA A 508 -5.63 -20.42 7.88
CA ALA A 508 -5.95 -20.92 9.22
C ALA A 508 -7.47 -21.00 9.47
N PRO A 509 -7.91 -21.86 10.40
CA PRO A 509 -9.32 -22.01 10.72
C PRO A 509 -9.91 -20.75 11.37
N VAL A 510 -11.20 -20.53 11.09
CA VAL A 510 -12.09 -19.66 11.86
C VAL A 510 -13.09 -20.60 12.54
N GLU A 511 -12.90 -20.92 13.81
CA GLU A 511 -13.63 -21.98 14.51
C GLU A 511 -13.98 -21.61 15.96
N ASP A 512 -15.10 -22.13 16.47
CA ASP A 512 -15.56 -21.89 17.84
C ASP A 512 -15.63 -20.39 18.21
N ASN A 513 -16.27 -19.60 17.36
CA ASN A 513 -16.48 -18.18 17.61
C ASN A 513 -17.97 -17.89 17.78
N ILE A 514 -18.32 -17.19 18.86
CA ILE A 514 -19.70 -16.89 19.23
C ILE A 514 -19.88 -15.39 19.37
N LEU A 515 -20.82 -14.85 18.59
CA LEU A 515 -21.34 -13.50 18.71
C LEU A 515 -22.66 -13.53 19.45
N VAL A 516 -22.72 -12.93 20.64
CA VAL A 516 -23.93 -12.92 21.46
C VAL A 516 -24.28 -11.54 21.98
N ASN A 517 -25.56 -11.19 22.00
CA ASN A 517 -26.06 -9.93 22.56
C ASN A 517 -25.47 -8.62 21.95
N ASN A 518 -24.95 -8.67 20.71
CA ASN A 518 -24.43 -7.48 20.02
C ASN A 518 -25.56 -6.72 19.30
N VAL A 519 -25.33 -5.44 19.02
CA VAL A 519 -26.23 -4.58 18.26
C VAL A 519 -25.56 -4.12 16.98
N PHE A 520 -26.14 -4.47 15.84
CA PHE A 520 -25.76 -4.03 14.50
C PHE A 520 -26.88 -3.18 13.90
N HIS A 521 -26.63 -1.88 13.74
CA HIS A 521 -27.64 -0.89 13.41
C HIS A 521 -27.13 0.15 12.40
N ARG A 522 -27.97 0.57 11.43
CA ARG A 522 -27.67 1.67 10.48
C ARG A 522 -26.36 1.56 9.67
N ASN A 523 -25.75 0.37 9.59
CA ASN A 523 -24.54 0.16 8.80
C ASN A 523 -24.87 0.04 7.30
N ASP A 524 -23.89 0.33 6.46
CA ASP A 524 -23.99 0.33 4.99
C ASP A 524 -25.13 1.24 4.45
N PRO A 525 -25.30 2.48 4.95
CA PRO A 525 -26.43 3.35 4.59
C PRO A 525 -26.43 3.80 3.12
N HIS A 526 -25.30 3.64 2.42
CA HIS A 526 -25.13 3.98 1.00
C HIS A 526 -25.18 2.75 0.08
N GLY A 527 -25.22 1.54 0.66
CA GLY A 527 -25.33 0.26 -0.04
C GLY A 527 -26.70 -0.38 0.16
N ASP A 528 -26.72 -1.71 0.35
CA ASP A 528 -27.96 -2.48 0.56
C ASP A 528 -28.41 -2.50 2.05
N GLY A 529 -27.80 -1.72 2.94
CA GLY A 529 -28.08 -1.76 4.38
C GLY A 529 -27.59 -3.04 5.06
N ARG A 530 -26.48 -3.61 4.58
CA ARG A 530 -25.87 -4.84 5.11
C ARG A 530 -25.27 -4.59 6.49
N GLN A 531 -25.55 -5.50 7.42
CA GLN A 531 -24.95 -5.49 8.75
C GLN A 531 -23.74 -6.43 8.82
N LEU A 532 -23.82 -7.59 8.16
CA LEU A 532 -22.79 -8.64 8.18
C LEU A 532 -22.49 -9.12 6.75
N VAL A 533 -21.23 -9.47 6.48
CA VAL A 533 -20.78 -10.02 5.20
C VAL A 533 -19.97 -11.30 5.43
N PHE A 534 -20.32 -12.37 4.72
CA PHE A 534 -19.64 -13.67 4.76
C PHE A 534 -19.11 -14.05 3.39
N ASP A 535 -17.81 -14.37 3.34
CA ASP A 535 -17.13 -14.90 2.16
C ASP A 535 -16.46 -16.24 2.49
N GLY A 536 -16.68 -17.27 1.66
CA GLY A 536 -16.18 -18.62 1.93
C GLY A 536 -17.06 -19.41 2.91
N ASN A 537 -16.48 -20.40 3.59
CA ASN A 537 -17.15 -21.28 4.55
C ASN A 537 -17.02 -20.72 5.97
N ALA A 538 -18.00 -19.92 6.39
CA ALA A 538 -18.08 -19.36 7.74
C ALA A 538 -19.07 -20.12 8.66
N ASP A 539 -19.42 -21.37 8.33
CA ASP A 539 -20.40 -22.18 9.05
C ASP A 539 -20.04 -22.38 10.55
N ASN A 540 -18.77 -22.20 10.91
CA ASN A 540 -18.26 -22.35 12.28
C ASN A 540 -18.40 -21.11 13.18
N MET A 541 -19.04 -20.04 12.68
CA MET A 541 -19.40 -18.85 13.47
C MET A 541 -20.82 -18.98 13.99
N ARG A 542 -21.09 -18.67 15.26
CA ARG A 542 -22.46 -18.65 15.80
C ARG A 542 -22.88 -17.23 16.17
N PHE A 543 -24.12 -16.87 15.84
CA PHE A 543 -24.76 -15.59 16.14
C PHE A 543 -26.00 -15.87 16.97
N VAL A 544 -25.96 -15.49 18.25
CA VAL A 544 -27.02 -15.80 19.22
C VAL A 544 -27.59 -14.52 19.79
N ASN A 545 -28.90 -14.32 19.69
CA ASN A 545 -29.60 -13.18 20.31
C ASN A 545 -28.98 -11.80 20.01
N ASN A 546 -28.46 -11.57 18.80
CA ASN A 546 -27.98 -10.25 18.38
C ASN A 546 -29.15 -9.44 17.80
N ILE A 547 -29.04 -8.12 17.85
CA ILE A 547 -29.85 -7.22 17.03
C ILE A 547 -29.17 -7.05 15.68
N ILE A 548 -29.78 -7.54 14.61
CA ILE A 548 -29.28 -7.39 13.25
C ILE A 548 -30.35 -6.61 12.49
N ASN A 549 -30.26 -5.27 12.55
CA ASN A 549 -31.24 -4.39 11.91
C ASN A 549 -30.79 -4.04 10.48
N GLY A 550 -30.98 -4.99 9.56
CA GLY A 550 -30.63 -4.86 8.15
C GLY A 550 -30.35 -6.22 7.52
N LEU A 551 -29.60 -6.23 6.42
CA LEU A 551 -29.39 -7.44 5.63
C LEU A 551 -28.08 -8.17 5.98
N VAL A 552 -28.03 -9.46 5.63
CA VAL A 552 -26.83 -10.30 5.74
C VAL A 552 -26.39 -10.72 4.35
N ALA A 553 -25.16 -10.40 3.96
CA ALA A 553 -24.58 -10.86 2.69
C ALA A 553 -23.81 -12.17 2.91
N VAL A 554 -24.19 -13.22 2.19
CA VAL A 554 -23.58 -14.55 2.27
C VAL A 554 -22.79 -14.86 0.98
N SER A 555 -22.18 -16.05 0.88
CA SER A 555 -21.22 -16.40 -0.19
C SER A 555 -21.67 -15.93 -1.58
N ASN A 556 -20.73 -15.38 -2.36
CA ASN A 556 -20.98 -14.67 -3.62
C ASN A 556 -21.77 -13.35 -3.49
N ASN A 557 -21.71 -12.69 -2.32
CA ASN A 557 -22.47 -11.49 -1.99
C ASN A 557 -23.99 -11.65 -2.17
N VAL A 558 -24.54 -12.85 -2.02
CA VAL A 558 -26.00 -13.02 -2.05
C VAL A 558 -26.58 -12.41 -0.78
N VAL A 559 -27.38 -11.36 -0.92
CA VAL A 559 -27.98 -10.68 0.22
C VAL A 559 -29.27 -11.38 0.66
N ARG A 560 -29.44 -11.56 1.97
CA ARG A 560 -30.57 -12.24 2.62
C ARG A 560 -31.10 -11.37 3.77
N ASP A 561 -32.39 -11.46 4.02
CA ASP A 561 -32.98 -10.95 5.28
C ASP A 561 -32.67 -11.88 6.46
N LEU A 562 -32.92 -11.38 7.68
CA LEU A 562 -32.63 -12.11 8.92
C LEU A 562 -33.47 -13.38 9.06
N GLU A 563 -34.74 -13.36 8.63
CA GLU A 563 -35.63 -14.54 8.71
C GLU A 563 -35.11 -15.69 7.83
N SER A 564 -34.59 -15.36 6.64
CA SER A 564 -34.03 -16.35 5.71
C SER A 564 -32.82 -17.07 6.27
N VAL A 565 -31.89 -16.34 6.91
CA VAL A 565 -30.67 -16.91 7.51
C VAL A 565 -30.90 -17.60 8.85
N GLN A 566 -32.14 -17.59 9.36
CA GLN A 566 -32.56 -18.33 10.56
C GLN A 566 -33.62 -19.40 10.28
N SER A 567 -33.97 -19.61 9.01
CA SER A 567 -35.02 -20.56 8.63
C SER A 567 -34.61 -22.02 8.82
N ASP A 568 -35.58 -22.93 8.90
CA ASP A 568 -35.34 -24.39 8.92
C ASP A 568 -34.49 -24.86 7.72
N ILE A 569 -34.60 -24.18 6.57
CA ILE A 569 -33.77 -24.47 5.39
C ILE A 569 -32.32 -24.09 5.69
N TRP A 570 -32.07 -22.92 6.24
CA TRP A 570 -30.73 -22.48 6.63
C TRP A 570 -30.12 -23.44 7.63
N VAL A 571 -30.86 -23.79 8.69
CA VAL A 571 -30.38 -24.71 9.74
C VAL A 571 -30.00 -26.08 9.17
N ARG A 572 -30.75 -26.59 8.18
CA ARG A 572 -30.40 -27.85 7.50
C ARG A 572 -29.13 -27.75 6.65
N LEU A 573 -28.78 -26.57 6.15
CA LEU A 573 -27.63 -26.36 5.26
C LEU A 573 -26.37 -25.93 6.01
N HIS A 574 -26.51 -25.11 7.04
CA HIS A 574 -25.42 -24.41 7.73
C HIS A 574 -25.41 -24.66 9.25
N GLY A 575 -26.33 -25.48 9.78
CA GLY A 575 -26.49 -25.68 11.22
C GLY A 575 -27.09 -24.48 11.95
N GLU A 576 -27.01 -24.48 13.28
CA GLU A 576 -27.49 -23.40 14.15
C GLU A 576 -26.53 -22.20 14.16
N GLN A 577 -26.23 -21.68 12.97
CA GLN A 577 -25.33 -20.55 12.76
C GLN A 577 -25.95 -19.25 13.26
N PHE A 578 -27.24 -19.03 13.02
CA PHE A 578 -28.00 -17.89 13.53
C PHE A 578 -29.16 -18.40 14.40
N VAL A 579 -29.18 -18.00 15.66
CA VAL A 579 -30.13 -18.47 16.67
C VAL A 579 -30.74 -17.27 17.39
N GLU A 580 -32.06 -17.12 17.28
CA GLU A 580 -32.85 -16.11 18.01
C GLU A 580 -32.37 -14.66 17.86
N ASN A 581 -31.70 -14.32 16.74
CA ASN A 581 -31.39 -12.93 16.44
C ASN A 581 -32.67 -12.17 16.07
N ARG A 582 -32.70 -10.88 16.39
CA ARG A 582 -33.87 -10.01 16.26
C ARG A 582 -33.59 -8.82 15.35
N GLN A 583 -34.61 -8.40 14.60
CA GLN A 583 -34.57 -7.20 13.77
C GLN A 583 -35.56 -6.17 14.33
N LEU A 584 -35.04 -5.21 15.10
CA LEU A 584 -35.80 -4.15 15.74
C LEU A 584 -34.92 -2.91 15.99
N ASP A 585 -35.55 -1.77 16.26
CA ASP A 585 -34.85 -0.56 16.70
C ASP A 585 -34.28 -0.76 18.12
N PRO A 586 -32.98 -0.51 18.36
CA PRO A 586 -32.38 -0.64 19.69
C PRO A 586 -32.98 0.26 20.78
N GLY A 587 -33.63 1.37 20.42
CA GLY A 587 -34.13 2.36 21.40
C GLY A 587 -33.00 3.03 22.17
N PHE A 588 -31.98 3.53 21.47
CA PHE A 588 -30.92 4.35 22.07
C PHE A 588 -31.44 5.73 22.50
N VAL A 589 -30.81 6.36 23.51
CA VAL A 589 -31.19 7.69 24.01
C VAL A 589 -31.11 8.76 22.93
N ASP A 590 -29.99 8.80 22.19
CA ASP A 590 -29.81 9.66 21.03
C ASP A 590 -28.91 8.95 19.99
N PRO A 591 -29.49 8.20 19.05
CA PRO A 591 -28.70 7.50 18.04
C PRO A 591 -27.94 8.47 17.12
N ASP A 592 -28.47 9.65 16.79
CA ASP A 592 -27.80 10.60 15.90
C ASP A 592 -26.64 11.32 16.59
N GLY A 593 -26.74 11.55 17.90
CA GLY A 593 -25.65 12.01 18.76
C GLY A 593 -24.70 10.91 19.26
N PHE A 594 -24.87 9.66 18.81
CA PHE A 594 -24.08 8.49 19.23
C PHE A 594 -24.09 8.24 20.75
N ASP A 595 -25.19 8.61 21.42
CA ASP A 595 -25.48 8.20 22.78
C ASP A 595 -26.15 6.81 22.78
N HIS A 596 -25.29 5.78 22.78
CA HIS A 596 -25.70 4.37 22.76
C HIS A 596 -26.17 3.82 24.11
N ARG A 597 -26.50 4.68 25.09
CA ARG A 597 -27.25 4.24 26.26
C ARG A 597 -28.67 3.84 25.84
N LEU A 598 -29.27 2.92 26.57
CA LEU A 598 -30.65 2.51 26.34
C LEU A 598 -31.61 3.56 26.91
N ALA A 599 -32.63 3.93 26.14
CA ALA A 599 -33.76 4.71 26.62
C ALA A 599 -34.59 3.89 27.62
N VAL A 600 -35.39 4.58 28.44
CA VAL A 600 -36.19 3.96 29.51
C VAL A 600 -37.25 2.97 29.01
N ASP A 601 -37.62 3.04 27.74
CA ASP A 601 -38.58 2.18 27.05
C ASP A 601 -37.90 1.29 25.98
N SER A 602 -36.57 1.22 25.99
CA SER A 602 -35.82 0.40 25.05
C SER A 602 -36.22 -1.08 25.16
N PRO A 603 -36.40 -1.78 24.03
CA PRO A 603 -36.66 -3.22 24.00
C PRO A 603 -35.42 -4.07 24.35
N LEU A 604 -34.27 -3.42 24.60
CA LEU A 604 -33.00 -4.05 24.92
C LEU A 604 -32.70 -4.10 26.42
N LEU A 605 -33.53 -3.44 27.24
CA LEU A 605 -33.49 -3.59 28.69
C LEU A 605 -33.89 -5.02 29.09
N ASP A 606 -33.14 -5.64 29.99
CA ASP A 606 -33.37 -7.01 30.46
C ASP A 606 -33.52 -8.05 29.32
N ALA A 607 -32.87 -7.84 28.18
CA ALA A 607 -33.13 -8.59 26.95
C ALA A 607 -31.97 -9.50 26.51
N ALA A 608 -30.85 -9.50 27.22
CA ALA A 608 -29.70 -10.34 26.91
C ALA A 608 -29.96 -11.80 27.33
N VAL A 609 -29.45 -12.74 26.53
CA VAL A 609 -29.39 -14.16 26.95
C VAL A 609 -28.13 -14.41 27.76
N ALA A 610 -28.15 -15.49 28.53
CA ALA A 610 -27.01 -15.89 29.35
C ALA A 610 -25.76 -16.16 28.50
N LEU A 611 -24.59 -15.71 28.99
CA LEU A 611 -23.31 -16.02 28.38
C LEU A 611 -22.98 -17.51 28.50
N THR A 612 -23.27 -18.12 29.65
CA THR A 612 -23.13 -19.57 29.86
C THR A 612 -24.09 -20.06 30.95
N HIS A 613 -24.14 -21.38 31.17
CA HIS A 613 -24.91 -21.99 32.25
C HIS A 613 -24.04 -22.89 33.14
N THR A 614 -24.48 -23.10 34.38
CA THR A 614 -23.84 -24.03 35.30
C THR A 614 -24.08 -25.49 34.88
N VAL A 615 -23.04 -26.33 34.94
CA VAL A 615 -23.14 -27.74 34.47
C VAL A 615 -23.84 -28.64 35.50
N ARG A 616 -23.70 -28.36 36.79
CA ARG A 616 -24.24 -29.18 37.89
C ARG A 616 -24.50 -28.35 39.14
N SER A 617 -25.49 -28.74 39.94
CA SER A 617 -25.75 -28.11 41.25
C SER A 617 -24.56 -28.25 42.20
N GLY A 618 -24.31 -27.25 43.02
CA GLY A 618 -23.16 -27.24 43.92
C GLY A 618 -23.13 -26.09 44.91
N LYS A 619 -22.14 -26.13 45.79
CA LYS A 619 -21.78 -25.06 46.71
C LYS A 619 -20.26 -25.02 46.85
N GLY A 620 -19.67 -23.83 46.74
CA GLY A 620 -18.24 -23.63 46.91
C GLY A 620 -17.72 -22.45 46.11
N THR A 621 -16.41 -22.40 45.91
CA THR A 621 -15.71 -21.38 45.10
C THR A 621 -15.33 -21.88 43.71
N ILE A 622 -15.59 -23.15 43.38
CA ILE A 622 -15.30 -23.72 42.06
C ILE A 622 -16.64 -23.93 41.36
N LEU A 623 -16.90 -23.12 40.33
CA LEU A 623 -18.15 -23.10 39.57
C LEU A 623 -17.95 -23.75 38.20
N PRO A 624 -18.48 -24.96 37.96
CA PRO A 624 -18.45 -25.59 36.64
C PRO A 624 -19.47 -24.94 35.72
N VAL A 625 -19.02 -24.47 34.56
CA VAL A 625 -19.86 -23.82 33.53
C VAL A 625 -19.67 -24.48 32.17
N GLU A 626 -20.64 -24.33 31.29
CA GLU A 626 -20.59 -24.90 29.93
C GLU A 626 -19.50 -24.25 29.07
N ASP A 627 -19.23 -22.96 29.30
CA ASP A 627 -18.27 -22.17 28.53
C ASP A 627 -17.60 -21.11 29.42
N VAL A 628 -16.29 -21.27 29.64
CA VAL A 628 -15.49 -20.35 30.45
C VAL A 628 -14.88 -19.20 29.66
N TYR A 629 -14.86 -19.28 28.31
CA TYR A 629 -14.14 -18.33 27.45
C TYR A 629 -14.74 -16.92 27.44
N TYR A 630 -15.95 -16.75 27.99
CA TYR A 630 -16.60 -15.46 28.13
C TYR A 630 -15.95 -14.54 29.16
N PHE A 631 -15.19 -15.09 30.11
CA PHE A 631 -14.81 -14.39 31.33
C PHE A 631 -13.33 -14.08 31.43
N TYR A 632 -13.04 -12.92 32.00
CA TYR A 632 -11.70 -12.42 32.29
C TYR A 632 -11.39 -12.60 33.78
N ASP A 633 -10.19 -13.10 34.11
CA ASP A 633 -9.72 -13.27 35.50
C ASP A 633 -8.63 -12.29 35.92
N GLY A 634 -8.27 -11.33 35.06
CA GLY A 634 -7.09 -10.48 35.25
C GLY A 634 -5.90 -10.87 34.37
N PHE A 635 -5.87 -12.10 33.82
CA PHE A 635 -4.74 -12.66 33.07
C PHE A 635 -3.38 -12.65 33.82
N GLY A 636 -3.40 -12.38 35.13
CA GLY A 636 -2.19 -12.21 35.94
C GLY A 636 -1.49 -10.85 35.76
N LEU A 637 -2.11 -9.87 35.10
CA LEU A 637 -1.63 -8.48 35.08
C LEU A 637 -1.70 -7.85 36.47
N GLU A 638 -0.68 -7.09 36.87
CA GLU A 638 -0.65 -6.45 38.19
C GLU A 638 -1.68 -5.32 38.26
N GLY A 639 -2.41 -5.27 39.37
CA GLY A 639 -3.47 -4.28 39.59
C GLY A 639 -4.78 -4.57 38.84
N GLU A 640 -4.82 -5.57 37.96
CA GLU A 640 -6.05 -6.00 37.29
C GLU A 640 -6.87 -6.96 38.17
N ARG A 641 -8.19 -6.95 37.96
CA ARG A 641 -9.14 -7.80 38.69
C ARG A 641 -10.01 -8.54 37.68
N GLY A 642 -10.30 -9.81 37.97
CA GLY A 642 -11.25 -10.58 37.18
C GLY A 642 -12.68 -10.05 37.27
N ASP A 643 -13.53 -10.56 36.38
CA ASP A 643 -14.91 -10.14 36.21
C ASP A 643 -15.74 -10.36 37.47
N LEU A 644 -16.64 -9.40 37.72
CA LEU A 644 -17.73 -9.58 38.68
C LEU A 644 -18.89 -10.27 37.94
N ILE A 645 -19.32 -11.43 38.43
CA ILE A 645 -20.37 -12.25 37.80
C ILE A 645 -21.54 -12.49 38.74
N SER A 646 -22.70 -12.74 38.15
CA SER A 646 -23.89 -13.20 38.85
C SER A 646 -24.29 -14.61 38.37
N VAL A 647 -24.79 -15.44 39.28
CA VAL A 647 -25.10 -16.87 39.04
C VAL A 647 -26.55 -17.18 39.42
N GLY A 648 -27.41 -17.35 38.41
CA GLY A 648 -28.83 -17.67 38.52
C GLY A 648 -29.71 -16.52 39.03
N ASP A 649 -29.18 -15.69 39.91
CA ASP A 649 -29.85 -14.57 40.56
C ASP A 649 -28.90 -13.36 40.55
N PRO A 650 -29.37 -12.13 40.20
CA PRO A 650 -28.52 -10.94 40.14
C PRO A 650 -27.85 -10.59 41.46
N GLN A 651 -28.43 -10.97 42.61
CA GLN A 651 -27.84 -10.75 43.93
C GLN A 651 -26.78 -11.79 44.31
N ARG A 652 -26.68 -12.89 43.55
CA ARG A 652 -25.74 -13.97 43.81
C ARG A 652 -24.41 -13.72 43.08
N VAL A 653 -23.71 -12.71 43.58
CA VAL A 653 -22.52 -12.14 42.94
C VAL A 653 -21.23 -12.72 43.51
N ALA A 654 -20.26 -13.01 42.66
CA ALA A 654 -18.87 -13.28 43.05
C ALA A 654 -17.89 -12.74 42.02
N ARG A 655 -16.65 -12.49 42.44
CA ARG A 655 -15.57 -12.10 41.52
C ARG A 655 -14.79 -13.32 41.08
N ILE A 656 -14.48 -13.40 39.80
CA ILE A 656 -13.59 -14.43 39.25
C ILE A 656 -12.16 -14.10 39.64
N VAL A 657 -11.47 -15.07 40.23
CA VAL A 657 -10.07 -15.00 40.63
C VAL A 657 -9.19 -15.76 39.65
N ARG A 658 -9.74 -16.79 38.99
CA ARG A 658 -9.04 -17.59 37.99
C ARG A 658 -10.02 -18.29 37.07
N VAL A 659 -9.74 -18.32 35.78
CA VAL A 659 -10.41 -19.20 34.82
C VAL A 659 -9.60 -20.49 34.64
N ASP A 660 -10.25 -21.63 34.74
CA ASP A 660 -9.67 -22.94 34.45
C ASP A 660 -10.22 -23.47 33.13
N TYR A 661 -9.51 -23.17 32.04
CA TYR A 661 -9.91 -23.57 30.68
C TYR A 661 -9.94 -25.09 30.50
N ASP A 662 -8.96 -25.81 31.05
CA ASP A 662 -8.88 -27.27 30.92
C ASP A 662 -9.99 -27.99 31.71
N ALA A 663 -10.33 -27.48 32.91
CA ALA A 663 -11.38 -28.07 33.73
C ALA A 663 -12.79 -27.58 33.40
N GLY A 664 -12.95 -26.51 32.60
CA GLY A 664 -14.23 -25.85 32.36
C GLY A 664 -14.84 -25.27 33.64
N THR A 665 -14.02 -24.64 34.49
CA THR A 665 -14.48 -24.08 35.77
C THR A 665 -13.99 -22.66 36.03
N LEU A 666 -14.80 -21.88 36.75
CA LEU A 666 -14.44 -20.57 37.27
C LEU A 666 -14.11 -20.68 38.76
N VAL A 667 -13.00 -20.09 39.19
CA VAL A 667 -12.64 -19.97 40.62
C VAL A 667 -13.06 -18.61 41.13
N LEU A 668 -13.82 -18.59 42.21
CA LEU A 668 -14.49 -17.41 42.76
C LEU A 668 -13.82 -16.92 44.05
N ASP A 669 -13.92 -15.62 44.32
CA ASP A 669 -13.43 -14.95 45.54
C ASP A 669 -14.20 -15.37 46.80
N ARG A 670 -15.42 -15.89 46.63
CA ARG A 670 -16.31 -16.31 47.72
C ARG A 670 -17.15 -17.52 47.34
N SER A 671 -17.63 -18.24 48.36
CA SER A 671 -18.48 -19.40 48.14
C SER A 671 -19.89 -18.97 47.71
N LEU A 672 -20.37 -19.51 46.59
CA LEU A 672 -21.76 -19.42 46.16
C LEU A 672 -22.47 -20.78 46.31
N THR A 673 -23.79 -20.81 46.15
CA THR A 673 -24.60 -22.03 45.99
C THR A 673 -25.39 -21.91 44.69
N TRP A 674 -25.47 -22.96 43.90
CA TRP A 674 -26.12 -22.92 42.58
C TRP A 674 -26.80 -24.25 42.24
N GLN A 675 -27.74 -24.20 41.31
CA GLN A 675 -28.36 -25.36 40.68
C GLN A 675 -27.75 -25.63 39.30
N ALA A 676 -27.97 -26.83 38.76
CA ALA A 676 -27.61 -27.15 37.38
C ALA A 676 -28.48 -26.36 36.40
N GLY A 677 -27.88 -25.86 35.32
CA GLY A 677 -28.56 -25.09 34.27
C GLY A 677 -28.91 -23.65 34.66
N GLU A 678 -28.37 -23.12 35.77
CA GLU A 678 -28.56 -21.72 36.12
C GLU A 678 -27.72 -20.82 35.19
N PRO A 679 -28.27 -19.67 34.73
CA PRO A 679 -27.53 -18.73 33.88
C PRO A 679 -26.38 -18.07 34.63
N VAL A 680 -25.28 -17.83 33.93
CA VAL A 680 -24.10 -17.11 34.43
C VAL A 680 -23.77 -16.00 33.45
N ASN A 681 -23.69 -14.77 33.98
CA ASN A 681 -23.36 -13.56 33.23
C ASN A 681 -22.39 -12.69 34.03
N LEU A 682 -21.87 -11.63 33.41
CA LEU A 682 -21.37 -10.47 34.15
C LEU A 682 -22.47 -9.95 35.08
N ALA A 683 -22.10 -9.35 36.22
CA ALA A 683 -23.07 -8.81 37.17
C ALA A 683 -24.07 -7.88 36.46
N TRP A 684 -25.35 -8.08 36.72
CA TRP A 684 -26.47 -7.39 36.08
C TRP A 684 -27.49 -6.91 37.12
N ASP A 685 -28.34 -5.96 36.74
CA ASP A 685 -29.48 -5.48 37.52
C ASP A 685 -30.78 -5.89 36.81
N GLY A 686 -31.89 -6.00 37.53
CA GLY A 686 -33.18 -6.38 36.91
C GLY A 686 -33.38 -7.88 36.68
N ALA A 687 -34.17 -8.22 35.67
CA ALA A 687 -34.63 -9.58 35.37
C ALA A 687 -33.61 -10.41 34.57
N ALA A 688 -32.83 -9.75 33.72
CA ALA A 688 -31.75 -10.33 32.92
C ALA A 688 -30.76 -9.21 32.55
N PRO A 689 -29.57 -9.50 32.00
CA PRO A 689 -28.68 -8.41 31.58
C PRO A 689 -29.27 -7.59 30.43
N ASP A 690 -28.84 -6.35 30.33
CA ASP A 690 -29.15 -5.48 29.20
C ASP A 690 -28.31 -5.87 27.97
N MET A 691 -28.87 -5.65 26.78
CA MET A 691 -28.10 -5.77 25.54
C MET A 691 -27.36 -4.48 25.19
N GLY A 692 -26.24 -4.63 24.49
CA GLY A 692 -25.38 -3.49 24.13
C GLY A 692 -24.35 -3.18 25.21
N VAL A 693 -23.85 -1.94 25.21
CA VAL A 693 -22.58 -1.61 25.88
C VAL A 693 -22.73 -1.44 27.39
N TYR A 694 -23.85 -0.90 27.86
CA TYR A 694 -24.03 -0.49 29.26
C TYR A 694 -25.14 -1.29 29.92
N GLU A 695 -24.81 -1.85 31.08
CA GLU A 695 -25.79 -2.42 32.01
C GLU A 695 -26.36 -1.29 32.87
N GLN A 696 -27.66 -1.07 32.82
CA GLN A 696 -28.32 -0.01 33.58
C GLN A 696 -28.45 -0.42 35.05
N GLY A 697 -28.54 0.58 35.93
CA GLY A 697 -28.77 0.34 37.36
C GLY A 697 -27.50 0.15 38.19
N ARG A 698 -27.70 -0.31 39.43
CA ARG A 698 -26.64 -0.38 40.46
C ARG A 698 -26.19 -1.81 40.75
N GLY A 699 -27.02 -2.81 40.45
CA GLY A 699 -26.66 -4.23 40.60
C GLY A 699 -25.64 -4.72 39.57
N GLY A 700 -25.49 -3.98 38.47
CA GLY A 700 -24.64 -4.33 37.34
C GLY A 700 -23.14 -4.08 37.54
N ARG A 701 -22.37 -4.47 36.52
CA ARG A 701 -20.95 -4.15 36.41
C ARG A 701 -20.71 -2.64 36.42
N ILE A 702 -19.55 -2.24 36.94
CA ILE A 702 -19.14 -0.83 36.90
C ILE A 702 -18.75 -0.45 35.48
N SER A 703 -19.35 0.63 34.95
CA SER A 703 -19.00 1.18 33.64
C SER A 703 -19.27 2.68 33.58
N VAL A 704 -18.63 3.38 32.65
CA VAL A 704 -18.76 4.84 32.48
C VAL A 704 -19.11 5.16 31.03
N ALA A 705 -20.31 5.70 30.82
CA ALA A 705 -20.70 6.27 29.53
C ALA A 705 -20.33 7.75 29.49
N VAL A 706 -19.67 8.17 28.41
CA VAL A 706 -19.43 9.59 28.12
C VAL A 706 -20.41 10.04 27.06
N VAL A 707 -21.09 11.15 27.35
CA VAL A 707 -22.01 11.82 26.43
C VAL A 707 -21.50 13.23 26.16
N ALA A 708 -21.48 13.61 24.88
CA ALA A 708 -21.15 14.95 24.42
C ALA A 708 -22.39 15.61 23.81
N GLU A 709 -22.74 16.80 24.32
CA GLU A 709 -23.93 17.54 23.90
C GLU A 709 -23.57 18.96 23.47
N PRO A 710 -23.66 19.30 22.17
CA PRO A 710 -23.93 18.38 21.06
C PRO A 710 -22.71 17.50 20.74
N PHE A 711 -22.96 16.34 20.12
CA PHE A 711 -21.90 15.47 19.59
C PHE A 711 -21.17 16.13 18.41
N PHE A 712 -21.95 16.68 17.46
CA PHE A 712 -21.44 17.51 16.37
C PHE A 712 -21.38 18.96 16.82
N ALA A 713 -20.17 19.48 17.02
CA ALA A 713 -19.96 20.85 17.46
C ALA A 713 -19.25 21.67 16.38
N THR A 714 -19.59 22.95 16.25
CA THR A 714 -18.81 23.89 15.44
C THR A 714 -17.73 24.58 16.28
N SER A 715 -16.70 25.16 15.65
CA SER A 715 -15.64 25.88 16.38
C SER A 715 -16.20 26.95 17.32
N GLY A 716 -15.70 26.99 18.56
CA GLY A 716 -16.16 27.89 19.60
C GLY A 716 -17.53 27.56 20.20
N GLN A 717 -18.27 26.56 19.70
CA GLN A 717 -19.53 26.11 20.30
C GLN A 717 -19.27 25.45 21.65
N GLU A 718 -20.17 25.71 22.60
CA GLU A 718 -20.12 25.07 23.91
C GLU A 718 -20.55 23.60 23.80
N VAL A 719 -19.71 22.69 24.29
CA VAL A 719 -20.00 21.27 24.40
C VAL A 719 -20.05 20.89 25.87
N ARG A 720 -21.16 20.30 26.29
CA ARG A 720 -21.30 19.70 27.62
C ARG A 720 -20.89 18.24 27.55
N LEU A 721 -19.98 17.85 28.43
CA LEU A 721 -19.50 16.47 28.56
C LEU A 721 -19.96 15.92 29.91
N THR A 722 -20.63 14.77 29.89
CA THR A 722 -21.17 14.13 31.11
C THR A 722 -20.68 12.69 31.22
N ALA A 723 -20.15 12.32 32.39
CA ALA A 723 -19.83 10.94 32.74
C ALA A 723 -21.01 10.32 33.50
N HIS A 724 -21.71 9.39 32.85
CA HIS A 724 -22.75 8.57 33.48
C HIS A 724 -22.14 7.27 33.99
N VAL A 725 -22.19 7.09 35.31
CA VAL A 725 -21.59 5.94 36.00
C VAL A 725 -22.68 4.93 36.34
N PHE A 726 -22.46 3.68 35.95
CA PHE A 726 -23.32 2.53 36.25
C PHE A 726 -22.64 1.57 37.22
N GLY A 727 -23.43 0.72 37.87
CA GLY A 727 -22.96 -0.17 38.94
C GLY A 727 -22.81 0.54 40.29
N ASP A 728 -22.59 -0.23 41.35
CA ASP A 728 -22.38 0.30 42.70
C ASP A 728 -20.92 0.71 42.91
N ILE A 729 -20.65 2.02 42.90
CA ILE A 729 -19.33 2.61 43.03
C ILE A 729 -19.37 3.87 43.90
N ASP A 730 -18.51 3.92 44.90
CA ASP A 730 -18.27 5.12 45.71
C ASP A 730 -17.18 5.98 45.03
N THR A 731 -17.63 6.88 44.15
CA THR A 731 -16.73 7.64 43.27
C THR A 731 -16.06 8.79 44.01
N VAL A 732 -14.74 8.92 43.89
CA VAL A 732 -13.96 10.01 44.50
C VAL A 732 -13.39 11.01 43.49
N GLU A 733 -13.11 10.60 42.25
CA GLU A 733 -12.52 11.49 41.24
C GLU A 733 -13.05 11.22 39.84
N PHE A 734 -13.25 12.30 39.08
CA PHE A 734 -13.42 12.28 37.62
C PHE A 734 -12.30 13.13 37.01
N LYS A 735 -11.43 12.51 36.21
CA LYS A 735 -10.37 13.20 35.46
C LYS A 735 -10.59 13.03 33.96
N TRP A 736 -10.84 14.13 33.28
CA TRP A 736 -11.12 14.18 31.84
C TRP A 736 -9.86 14.49 31.04
N PHE A 737 -9.70 13.80 29.91
CA PHE A 737 -8.78 14.15 28.84
C PHE A 737 -9.62 14.55 27.63
N LEU A 738 -9.62 15.83 27.28
CA LEU A 738 -10.59 16.41 26.36
C LEU A 738 -10.22 16.25 24.87
N GLY A 739 -9.05 15.70 24.58
CA GLY A 739 -8.60 15.38 23.21
C GLY A 739 -7.78 16.49 22.53
N ASP A 740 -7.93 17.74 22.96
CA ASP A 740 -7.20 18.91 22.44
C ASP A 740 -5.94 19.26 23.25
N GLY A 741 -5.59 18.42 24.22
CA GLY A 741 -4.52 18.66 25.19
C GLY A 741 -5.02 19.18 26.54
N THR A 742 -6.29 19.53 26.67
CA THR A 742 -6.87 20.01 27.94
C THR A 742 -7.25 18.85 28.86
N VAL A 743 -7.07 19.08 30.17
CA VAL A 743 -7.55 18.20 31.26
C VAL A 743 -8.57 18.95 32.09
N ALA A 744 -9.64 18.28 32.52
CA ALA A 744 -10.67 18.84 33.37
C ALA A 744 -11.10 17.86 34.47
N HIS A 745 -11.82 18.33 35.48
CA HIS A 745 -12.28 17.51 36.60
C HIS A 745 -13.75 17.73 36.92
N GLY A 746 -14.38 16.71 37.51
CA GLY A 746 -15.80 16.70 37.89
C GLY A 746 -16.64 15.80 36.98
N GLN A 747 -17.80 15.35 37.47
CA GLN A 747 -18.65 14.41 36.73
C GLN A 747 -19.18 14.99 35.41
N GLN A 748 -19.38 16.31 35.38
CA GLN A 748 -19.80 17.04 34.20
C GLN A 748 -18.84 18.22 33.99
N VAL A 749 -18.41 18.42 32.75
CA VAL A 749 -17.55 19.53 32.34
C VAL A 749 -18.11 20.19 31.09
N THR A 750 -17.75 21.45 30.89
CA THR A 750 -18.12 22.22 29.70
C THR A 750 -16.84 22.68 29.03
N HIS A 751 -16.75 22.50 27.71
CA HIS A 751 -15.57 22.86 26.92
C HIS A 751 -15.94 23.48 25.57
N ARG A 752 -15.00 24.20 24.95
CA ARG A 752 -15.14 24.76 23.60
C ARG A 752 -13.96 24.29 22.77
N TYR A 753 -14.26 23.69 21.63
CA TYR A 753 -13.26 23.15 20.72
C TYR A 753 -12.99 24.11 19.57
N GLU A 754 -11.74 24.12 19.12
CA GLU A 754 -11.33 24.82 17.89
C GLU A 754 -11.00 23.77 16.83
N PHE A 755 -11.83 23.67 15.80
CA PHE A 755 -11.61 22.74 14.71
C PHE A 755 -10.78 23.41 13.61
N THR A 756 -9.66 22.78 13.26
CA THR A 756 -8.83 23.16 12.12
C THR A 756 -9.05 22.15 11.00
N HIS A 757 -9.56 22.61 9.86
CA HIS A 757 -9.71 21.75 8.68
C HIS A 757 -8.35 21.54 8.01
N SER A 758 -8.02 20.30 7.66
CA SER A 758 -6.90 20.01 6.74
C SER A 758 -7.34 20.29 5.29
N HIS A 759 -6.38 20.43 4.37
CA HIS A 759 -6.62 20.64 2.93
C HIS A 759 -7.39 19.47 2.25
N THR A 760 -7.58 18.36 2.96
CA THR A 760 -8.21 17.13 2.48
C THR A 760 -9.63 16.91 3.03
N ASN A 761 -10.24 17.92 3.67
CA ASN A 761 -11.62 17.93 4.18
C ASN A 761 -12.04 16.63 4.93
N SER A 762 -11.08 15.93 5.51
CA SER A 762 -11.37 14.81 6.39
C SER A 762 -11.96 15.37 7.69
N PRO A 763 -13.16 14.94 8.08
CA PRO A 763 -13.80 15.47 9.28
C PRO A 763 -12.94 15.15 10.50
N GLY A 764 -12.46 16.21 11.14
CA GLY A 764 -11.71 16.12 12.38
C GLY A 764 -12.63 15.84 13.57
N GLY A 765 -12.02 15.60 14.72
CA GLY A 765 -12.74 15.49 15.98
C GLY A 765 -11.78 15.29 17.14
N PHE A 766 -12.33 15.27 18.34
CA PHE A 766 -11.57 15.19 19.57
C PHE A 766 -11.93 13.92 20.35
N PRO A 767 -10.95 13.03 20.62
CA PRO A 767 -11.16 11.85 21.45
C PRO A 767 -11.28 12.25 22.92
N VAL A 768 -12.50 12.18 23.48
CA VAL A 768 -12.77 12.52 24.87
C VAL A 768 -12.69 11.26 25.72
N ARG A 769 -11.98 11.34 26.85
CA ARG A 769 -11.84 10.22 27.78
C ARG A 769 -12.02 10.72 29.21
N VAL A 770 -12.55 9.88 30.08
CA VAL A 770 -12.64 10.17 31.52
C VAL A 770 -12.17 8.97 32.31
N ARG A 771 -11.28 9.20 33.28
CA ARG A 771 -10.93 8.22 34.29
C ARG A 771 -11.70 8.54 35.56
N VAL A 772 -12.46 7.55 36.03
CA VAL A 772 -13.24 7.62 37.26
C VAL A 772 -12.55 6.75 38.29
N THR A 773 -12.18 7.34 39.44
CA THR A 773 -11.50 6.61 40.52
C THR A 773 -12.48 6.45 41.69
N ASP A 774 -12.52 5.25 42.27
CA ASP A 774 -13.31 4.94 43.47
C ASP A 774 -12.53 5.16 44.78
N SER A 775 -13.23 5.11 45.92
CA SER A 775 -12.65 5.32 47.25
C SER A 775 -11.56 4.31 47.64
N GLU A 776 -11.48 3.18 46.94
CA GLU A 776 -10.47 2.14 47.13
C GLU A 776 -9.28 2.32 46.16
N GLY A 777 -9.32 3.32 45.28
CA GLY A 777 -8.26 3.64 44.33
C GLY A 777 -8.34 2.86 43.02
N HIS A 778 -9.41 2.10 42.76
CA HIS A 778 -9.61 1.48 41.46
C HIS A 778 -10.10 2.51 40.46
N SER A 779 -9.74 2.31 39.18
CA SER A 779 -10.11 3.24 38.13
C SER A 779 -10.87 2.56 37.00
N TYR A 780 -11.81 3.31 36.42
CA TYR A 780 -12.70 2.90 35.35
C TYR A 780 -12.67 3.97 34.26
N VAL A 781 -12.52 3.56 33.00
CA VAL A 781 -12.37 4.51 31.89
C VAL A 781 -13.67 4.58 31.08
N GLY A 782 -14.17 5.80 30.89
CA GLY A 782 -15.20 6.13 29.91
C GLY A 782 -14.57 6.75 28.67
N THR A 783 -15.06 6.36 27.50
CA THR A 783 -14.63 6.88 26.19
C THR A 783 -15.75 7.71 25.56
N GLY A 784 -15.41 8.69 24.74
CA GLY A 784 -16.34 9.54 24.01
C GLY A 784 -15.64 10.22 22.83
N PHE A 785 -16.40 10.95 22.04
CA PHE A 785 -15.89 11.70 20.91
C PHE A 785 -16.68 12.99 20.72
N VAL A 786 -16.02 14.04 20.25
CA VAL A 786 -16.67 15.27 19.80
C VAL A 786 -16.30 15.45 18.34
N GLU A 787 -17.32 15.51 17.51
CA GLU A 787 -17.19 15.57 16.06
C GLU A 787 -17.20 17.00 15.55
N ASP A 788 -16.39 17.28 14.54
CA ASP A 788 -16.50 18.53 13.79
C ASP A 788 -17.83 18.58 13.02
N GLY A 789 -18.75 19.39 13.52
CA GLY A 789 -20.03 19.69 12.90
C GLY A 789 -20.00 20.91 11.98
N THR A 790 -18.83 21.51 11.75
CA THR A 790 -18.68 22.66 10.87
C THR A 790 -19.05 22.25 9.44
N ALA A 791 -19.93 23.01 8.82
CA ALA A 791 -20.24 22.79 7.41
C ALA A 791 -18.98 23.07 6.58
N MET A 792 -18.59 22.10 5.74
CA MET A 792 -17.46 22.30 4.82
C MET A 792 -17.67 23.58 4.00
N ASP A 793 -16.64 24.41 3.91
CA ASP A 793 -16.70 25.60 3.06
C ASP A 793 -16.88 25.14 1.60
N PRO A 794 -18.02 25.47 0.94
CA PRO A 794 -18.22 25.07 -0.44
C PRO A 794 -17.19 25.73 -1.38
N HIS A 795 -16.49 26.79 -1.00
CA HIS A 795 -15.42 27.37 -1.82
C HIS A 795 -14.12 26.56 -1.78
N VAL A 796 -14.00 25.58 -0.87
CA VAL A 796 -12.84 24.70 -0.73
C VAL A 796 -13.11 23.36 -1.40
N PRO A 797 -12.19 22.83 -2.23
CA PRO A 797 -12.32 21.48 -2.81
C PRO A 797 -12.49 20.40 -1.72
N LEU A 798 -13.29 19.36 -1.99
CA LEU A 798 -13.36 18.17 -1.12
C LEU A 798 -12.02 17.43 -1.07
N LEU A 799 -11.34 17.38 -2.21
CA LEU A 799 -9.99 16.86 -2.37
C LEU A 799 -9.26 17.84 -3.28
N HIS A 800 -8.02 18.19 -2.96
CA HIS A 800 -7.10 18.86 -3.86
C HIS A 800 -5.71 18.27 -3.64
N THR A 801 -5.16 17.67 -4.69
CA THR A 801 -3.84 17.04 -4.70
C THR A 801 -3.05 17.60 -5.86
N THR A 802 -1.87 18.14 -5.60
CA THR A 802 -0.91 18.59 -6.61
C THR A 802 0.34 17.70 -6.64
N PHE A 803 0.51 16.81 -5.66
CA PHE A 803 1.71 15.98 -5.52
C PHE A 803 3.01 16.78 -5.35
N ASP A 804 2.91 18.08 -5.06
CA ASP A 804 4.03 18.98 -4.83
C ASP A 804 4.65 18.78 -3.44
N GLU A 805 5.69 19.55 -3.12
CA GLU A 805 6.32 19.48 -1.78
C GLU A 805 5.44 20.08 -0.68
N ASP A 806 4.57 21.05 -1.01
CA ASP A 806 3.63 21.67 -0.09
C ASP A 806 2.32 20.89 0.08
N ASP A 807 2.04 19.93 -0.80
CA ASP A 807 0.98 18.92 -0.65
C ASP A 807 1.47 17.75 0.22
N ALA A 808 1.62 17.97 1.53
CA ALA A 808 2.14 16.94 2.43
C ALA A 808 1.20 15.71 2.61
N ASP A 809 -0.06 15.80 2.16
CA ASP A 809 -1.13 14.84 2.44
C ASP A 809 -1.45 13.88 1.28
N TRP A 810 -0.91 14.12 0.07
CA TRP A 810 -1.23 13.29 -1.09
C TRP A 810 -0.96 11.80 -0.86
N TRP A 811 0.12 11.46 -0.17
CA TRP A 811 0.61 10.08 -0.07
C TRP A 811 -0.36 9.16 0.67
N TRP A 812 -1.16 9.68 1.61
CA TRP A 812 -2.18 8.91 2.31
C TRP A 812 -3.55 9.01 1.65
N SER A 813 -3.79 10.01 0.81
CA SER A 813 -5.05 10.11 0.06
C SER A 813 -5.11 9.13 -1.11
N TRP A 814 -3.95 8.63 -1.58
CA TRP A 814 -3.83 7.87 -2.82
C TRP A 814 -3.19 6.49 -2.66
N LYS A 815 -3.83 5.49 -3.26
CA LYS A 815 -3.40 4.09 -3.30
C LYS A 815 -2.88 3.70 -4.69
N SER A 816 -1.57 3.52 -4.83
CA SER A 816 -0.86 3.47 -6.14
C SER A 816 -0.19 2.13 -6.50
N TYR A 817 -0.23 1.12 -5.63
CA TYR A 817 0.64 -0.06 -5.73
C TYR A 817 -0.11 -1.38 -5.89
N ARG A 818 -1.44 -1.42 -5.76
CA ARG A 818 -2.24 -2.66 -5.87
C ARG A 818 -3.51 -2.50 -6.71
N PRO A 819 -3.86 -3.52 -7.54
CA PRO A 819 -3.19 -4.81 -7.70
C PRO A 819 -1.80 -4.77 -8.35
N GLU A 820 -0.90 -5.62 -7.86
CA GLU A 820 0.49 -5.77 -8.31
C GLU A 820 0.58 -6.67 -9.56
N PRO A 821 1.68 -6.61 -10.34
CA PRO A 821 2.82 -5.69 -10.19
C PRO A 821 2.51 -4.28 -10.70
N THR A 822 3.09 -3.24 -10.10
CA THR A 822 3.00 -1.84 -10.56
C THR A 822 4.25 -1.08 -10.11
N ASP A 823 4.76 -0.21 -10.96
CA ASP A 823 5.86 0.71 -10.66
C ASP A 823 5.28 2.12 -10.50
N TRP A 824 5.45 2.74 -9.34
CA TRP A 824 4.96 4.08 -9.06
C TRP A 824 6.02 4.90 -8.32
N ARG A 825 6.06 6.21 -8.60
CA ARG A 825 6.92 7.16 -7.88
C ARG A 825 6.45 8.59 -8.10
N ARG A 826 6.72 9.45 -7.12
CA ARG A 826 6.73 10.89 -7.34
C ARG A 826 7.96 11.24 -8.18
N GLU A 827 7.75 11.98 -9.26
CA GLU A 827 8.80 12.56 -10.10
C GLU A 827 8.70 14.09 -10.03
N LEU A 828 9.72 14.80 -10.50
CA LEU A 828 9.62 16.23 -10.75
C LEU A 828 9.40 16.42 -12.25
N ASP A 829 8.39 17.19 -12.62
CA ASP A 829 8.20 17.60 -14.01
C ASP A 829 9.35 18.50 -14.45
N SER A 830 9.98 18.16 -15.57
CA SER A 830 11.21 18.82 -16.00
C SER A 830 11.01 20.26 -16.48
N ALA A 831 9.77 20.67 -16.78
CA ALA A 831 9.45 22.01 -17.25
C ALA A 831 9.10 22.95 -16.08
N SER A 832 8.32 22.47 -15.11
CA SER A 832 7.83 23.26 -13.97
C SER A 832 8.67 23.11 -12.70
N GLY A 833 9.32 21.97 -12.50
CA GLY A 833 9.99 21.62 -11.23
C GLY A 833 9.03 21.10 -10.16
N GLU A 834 7.72 21.05 -10.46
CA GLU A 834 6.66 20.60 -9.57
C GLU A 834 6.54 19.07 -9.54
N GLY A 835 5.89 18.54 -8.51
CA GLY A 835 5.76 17.11 -8.27
C GLY A 835 4.67 16.47 -9.13
N VAL A 836 4.95 15.31 -9.72
CA VAL A 836 3.96 14.52 -10.46
C VAL A 836 3.98 13.07 -10.02
N LEU A 837 2.82 12.42 -10.01
CA LEU A 837 2.72 11.00 -9.71
C LEU A 837 2.75 10.16 -10.99
N ARG A 838 3.85 9.41 -11.19
CA ARG A 838 3.99 8.45 -12.29
C ARG A 838 3.49 7.07 -11.88
N ILE A 839 2.66 6.44 -12.72
CA ILE A 839 2.21 5.05 -12.60
C ILE A 839 2.54 4.28 -13.88
N SER A 840 3.22 3.14 -13.76
CA SER A 840 3.79 2.38 -14.87
C SER A 840 3.57 0.87 -14.72
N ASN A 841 3.42 0.18 -15.85
CA ASN A 841 3.44 -1.27 -15.90
C ASN A 841 4.88 -1.82 -16.02
N PRO A 842 5.44 -2.48 -14.99
CA PRO A 842 6.77 -3.10 -15.08
C PRO A 842 6.78 -4.43 -15.86
N GLY A 843 5.62 -4.95 -16.25
CA GLY A 843 5.39 -6.25 -16.90
C GLY A 843 4.28 -7.04 -16.18
N GLY A 844 3.10 -7.19 -16.80
CA GLY A 844 1.95 -7.91 -16.22
C GLY A 844 1.06 -7.11 -15.25
N GLY A 845 1.27 -5.79 -15.12
CA GLY A 845 0.61 -4.91 -14.16
C GLY A 845 -0.70 -4.27 -14.61
N ARG A 846 -1.49 -3.76 -13.65
CA ARG A 846 -2.76 -3.03 -13.92
C ARG A 846 -2.66 -1.50 -13.84
N MET A 847 -1.49 -0.94 -13.51
CA MET A 847 -1.31 0.51 -13.35
C MET A 847 -2.37 1.19 -12.43
N PRO A 848 -2.67 0.67 -11.24
CA PRO A 848 -3.76 1.16 -10.41
C PRO A 848 -3.38 2.42 -9.63
N LEU A 849 -4.33 3.34 -9.57
CA LEU A 849 -4.35 4.47 -8.67
C LEU A 849 -5.79 4.69 -8.19
N LYS A 850 -6.00 4.86 -6.88
CA LYS A 850 -7.33 5.04 -6.30
C LYS A 850 -7.28 6.02 -5.13
N THR A 851 -8.33 6.81 -4.98
CA THR A 851 -8.64 7.58 -3.76
C THR A 851 -10.10 7.36 -3.36
N ALA A 852 -10.42 7.61 -2.09
CA ALA A 852 -11.77 7.44 -1.55
C ALA A 852 -12.06 8.51 -0.49
N PRO A 853 -12.32 9.76 -0.93
CA PRO A 853 -12.64 10.88 -0.04
C PRO A 853 -13.90 10.58 0.77
N ALA A 854 -13.83 10.76 2.09
CA ALA A 854 -14.97 10.55 2.97
C ALA A 854 -16.06 11.59 2.68
N ARG A 855 -17.34 11.19 2.80
CA ARG A 855 -18.53 12.04 2.60
C ARG A 855 -18.64 12.69 1.21
N TRP A 856 -18.18 12.01 0.17
CA TRP A 856 -18.30 12.52 -1.20
C TRP A 856 -19.75 12.47 -1.71
N ASP A 857 -20.52 13.49 -1.34
CA ASP A 857 -21.83 13.79 -1.93
C ASP A 857 -21.66 14.35 -3.34
N VAL A 858 -22.16 13.61 -4.34
CA VAL A 858 -21.97 13.95 -5.77
C VAL A 858 -22.82 15.14 -6.24
N ASP A 859 -23.82 15.58 -5.46
CA ASP A 859 -24.57 16.80 -5.76
C ASP A 859 -23.87 18.03 -5.17
N ARG A 860 -23.24 17.88 -4.00
CA ARG A 860 -22.44 18.96 -3.39
C ARG A 860 -21.09 19.13 -4.07
N TYR A 861 -20.45 18.03 -4.49
CA TYR A 861 -19.15 18.02 -5.15
C TYR A 861 -19.18 17.22 -6.47
N PRO A 862 -19.88 17.73 -7.50
CA PRO A 862 -20.09 17.04 -8.77
C PRO A 862 -18.87 17.05 -9.69
N TRP A 863 -17.92 17.96 -9.54
CA TRP A 863 -16.89 18.21 -10.56
C TRP A 863 -15.55 17.60 -10.17
N ILE A 864 -14.98 16.75 -11.05
CA ILE A 864 -13.64 16.20 -10.88
C ILE A 864 -12.74 16.83 -11.94
N TYR A 865 -11.80 17.65 -11.52
CA TYR A 865 -10.72 18.15 -12.37
C TYR A 865 -9.51 17.22 -12.26
N LEU A 866 -8.90 16.89 -13.39
CA LEU A 866 -7.60 16.23 -13.42
C LEU A 866 -6.71 16.76 -14.54
N ARG A 867 -5.42 16.94 -14.24
CA ARG A 867 -4.35 17.16 -15.21
C ARG A 867 -3.51 15.89 -15.34
N TYR A 868 -3.45 15.34 -16.55
CA TYR A 868 -2.90 14.01 -16.82
C TYR A 868 -2.02 13.99 -18.07
N ARG A 869 -1.10 13.03 -18.12
CA ARG A 869 -0.33 12.67 -19.32
C ARG A 869 -0.35 11.16 -19.47
N ILE A 870 -0.62 10.64 -20.66
CA ILE A 870 -0.66 9.20 -20.92
C ILE A 870 0.22 8.89 -22.12
N LYS A 871 1.10 7.89 -21.96
CA LYS A 871 1.96 7.42 -23.03
C LYS A 871 1.13 6.79 -24.16
N PRO A 872 1.49 6.99 -25.44
CA PRO A 872 0.76 6.46 -26.58
C PRO A 872 0.38 4.99 -26.45
N GLU A 873 -0.85 4.68 -26.87
CA GLU A 873 -1.43 3.34 -26.85
C GLU A 873 -1.61 2.68 -25.47
N SER A 874 -1.33 3.38 -24.36
CA SER A 874 -1.58 2.84 -23.01
C SER A 874 -3.09 2.73 -22.77
N PRO A 875 -3.62 1.55 -22.37
CA PRO A 875 -5.05 1.34 -22.21
C PRO A 875 -5.50 1.79 -20.82
N VAL A 876 -5.63 3.09 -20.58
CA VAL A 876 -5.99 3.68 -19.28
C VAL A 876 -7.47 4.04 -19.26
N GLY A 877 -8.13 3.87 -18.11
CA GLY A 877 -9.45 4.42 -17.86
C GLY A 877 -9.58 4.97 -16.45
N LEU A 878 -10.55 5.87 -16.28
CA LEU A 878 -10.96 6.46 -15.01
C LEU A 878 -12.34 5.91 -14.64
N TYR A 879 -12.50 5.48 -13.40
CA TYR A 879 -13.76 4.97 -12.87
C TYR A 879 -14.16 5.67 -11.58
N LEU A 880 -15.47 5.77 -11.36
CA LEU A 880 -16.08 6.12 -10.08
C LEU A 880 -16.56 4.84 -9.39
N GLU A 881 -16.54 4.81 -8.06
CA GLU A 881 -17.01 3.67 -7.27
C GLU A 881 -18.25 4.02 -6.46
N ALA A 882 -19.28 3.20 -6.62
CA ALA A 882 -20.44 3.17 -5.74
C ALA A 882 -20.17 2.22 -4.56
N PHE A 883 -20.85 2.47 -3.44
CA PHE A 883 -20.96 1.46 -2.39
C PHE A 883 -21.65 0.21 -2.98
N ARG A 884 -21.24 -0.97 -2.50
CA ARG A 884 -21.74 -2.24 -3.07
C ARG A 884 -23.26 -2.35 -2.92
N GLN A 885 -23.92 -2.64 -4.03
CA GLN A 885 -25.35 -2.94 -4.14
C GLN A 885 -25.56 -4.23 -4.95
N MET A 886 -26.63 -4.95 -4.69
CA MET A 886 -26.94 -6.24 -5.32
C MET A 886 -26.93 -6.17 -6.86
N GLY A 887 -26.11 -7.03 -7.48
CA GLY A 887 -26.08 -7.21 -8.94
C GLY A 887 -25.33 -6.14 -9.75
N GLY A 888 -24.76 -5.11 -9.10
CA GLY A 888 -24.00 -4.05 -9.76
C GLY A 888 -22.48 -4.28 -9.72
N GLU A 889 -21.77 -3.96 -10.81
CA GLU A 889 -20.33 -3.74 -10.71
C GLU A 889 -20.09 -2.42 -9.98
N PRO A 890 -19.30 -2.40 -8.88
CA PRO A 890 -19.13 -1.18 -8.10
C PRO A 890 -18.43 -0.07 -8.88
N ARG A 891 -17.69 -0.41 -9.96
CA ARG A 891 -16.93 0.53 -10.78
C ARG A 891 -17.70 0.96 -12.02
N VAL A 892 -17.94 2.26 -12.15
CA VAL A 892 -18.50 2.88 -13.35
C VAL A 892 -17.39 3.65 -14.07
N TRP A 893 -17.02 3.18 -15.25
CA TRP A 893 -15.97 3.81 -16.07
C TRP A 893 -16.51 5.07 -16.71
N VAL A 894 -15.95 6.22 -16.32
CA VAL A 894 -16.38 7.54 -16.79
C VAL A 894 -15.37 8.19 -17.74
N ALA A 895 -14.14 7.70 -17.85
CA ALA A 895 -13.22 8.13 -18.90
C ALA A 895 -12.32 6.99 -19.41
N SER A 896 -11.86 7.05 -20.66
CA SER A 896 -11.09 5.96 -21.28
C SER A 896 -10.23 6.40 -22.48
N THR A 897 -9.05 5.77 -22.65
CA THR A 897 -8.26 5.87 -23.89
C THR A 897 -8.79 4.99 -25.02
N ARG A 898 -9.78 4.14 -24.75
CA ARG A 898 -10.47 3.29 -25.73
C ARG A 898 -11.92 3.72 -25.87
N GLU A 899 -12.53 3.38 -26.99
CA GLU A 899 -13.96 3.65 -27.21
C GLU A 899 -14.81 2.96 -26.14
N ARG A 900 -15.64 3.77 -25.46
CA ARG A 900 -16.68 3.34 -24.54
C ARG A 900 -17.87 4.25 -24.68
N ARG A 901 -19.07 3.66 -24.68
CA ARG A 901 -20.32 4.43 -24.68
C ARG A 901 -20.43 5.24 -23.38
N ASN A 902 -20.86 6.48 -23.50
CA ASN A 902 -21.14 7.41 -22.39
C ASN A 902 -19.94 7.69 -21.45
N ALA A 903 -18.72 7.61 -21.96
CA ALA A 903 -17.51 7.97 -21.22
C ALA A 903 -16.78 9.15 -21.87
N TYR A 904 -16.06 9.92 -21.06
CA TYR A 904 -15.08 10.88 -21.51
C TYR A 904 -13.88 10.17 -22.19
N ARG A 905 -13.22 10.87 -23.11
CA ARG A 905 -12.02 10.40 -23.80
C ARG A 905 -10.78 10.87 -23.07
N LEU A 906 -9.86 9.94 -22.82
CA LEU A 906 -8.50 10.23 -22.37
C LEU A 906 -7.57 10.23 -23.58
N ILE A 907 -6.75 11.26 -23.72
CA ILE A 907 -5.81 11.41 -24.83
C ILE A 907 -4.46 10.79 -24.44
N ALA A 908 -3.95 9.90 -25.29
CA ALA A 908 -2.70 9.18 -25.09
C ALA A 908 -1.69 9.55 -26.19
N ASP A 909 -1.08 10.72 -26.07
CA ASP A 909 -0.12 11.30 -27.02
C ASP A 909 1.19 11.75 -26.35
N ASP A 910 1.39 11.37 -25.08
CA ASP A 910 2.50 11.80 -24.23
C ASP A 910 2.55 13.32 -23.94
N GLN A 911 1.45 14.04 -24.13
CA GLN A 911 1.32 15.46 -23.75
C GLN A 911 0.44 15.62 -22.50
N TRP A 912 0.58 16.77 -21.85
CA TRP A 912 -0.29 17.15 -20.73
C TRP A 912 -1.65 17.59 -21.24
N HIS A 913 -2.71 16.98 -20.70
CA HIS A 913 -4.10 17.32 -20.97
C HIS A 913 -4.83 17.57 -19.65
N SER A 914 -5.91 18.34 -19.70
CA SER A 914 -6.81 18.53 -18.56
C SER A 914 -8.22 18.06 -18.92
N LEU A 915 -8.88 17.43 -17.95
CA LEU A 915 -10.24 16.91 -18.07
C LEU A 915 -11.08 17.38 -16.88
N LEU A 916 -12.34 17.70 -17.16
CA LEU A 916 -13.36 18.02 -16.15
C LEU A 916 -14.52 17.03 -16.30
N ILE A 917 -14.76 16.23 -15.26
CA ILE A 917 -15.74 15.14 -15.26
C ILE A 917 -16.89 15.49 -14.32
N ASP A 918 -18.11 15.19 -14.74
CA ASP A 918 -19.28 15.18 -13.85
C ASP A 918 -19.40 13.82 -13.13
N ALA A 919 -19.15 13.81 -11.82
CA ALA A 919 -19.25 12.64 -10.96
C ALA A 919 -20.66 12.01 -10.96
N ARG A 920 -21.70 12.80 -11.28
CA ARG A 920 -23.09 12.32 -11.33
C ARG A 920 -23.33 11.37 -12.50
N LEU A 921 -22.39 11.22 -13.44
CA LEU A 921 -22.46 10.16 -14.46
C LEU A 921 -22.59 8.76 -13.87
N ILE A 922 -22.13 8.54 -12.64
CA ILE A 922 -22.34 7.27 -11.93
C ILE A 922 -23.83 6.89 -11.84
N ARG A 923 -24.74 7.87 -11.85
CA ARG A 923 -26.19 7.67 -11.81
C ARG A 923 -26.79 7.03 -13.06
N GLN A 924 -26.02 6.92 -14.15
CA GLN A 924 -26.45 6.11 -15.29
C GLN A 924 -26.59 4.62 -14.94
N ILE A 925 -25.81 4.16 -13.96
CA ILE A 925 -25.87 2.79 -13.42
C ILE A 925 -26.58 2.76 -12.07
N TYR A 926 -26.39 3.79 -11.23
CA TYR A 926 -26.97 3.88 -9.88
C TYR A 926 -27.83 5.15 -9.72
N PRO A 927 -29.07 5.20 -10.23
CA PRO A 927 -29.87 6.42 -10.33
C PRO A 927 -30.05 7.19 -9.03
N ASP A 928 -30.18 6.48 -7.91
CA ASP A 928 -30.46 7.04 -6.58
C ASP A 928 -29.18 7.32 -5.76
N LEU A 929 -27.99 7.14 -6.34
CA LEU A 929 -26.73 7.34 -5.63
C LEU A 929 -26.55 8.82 -5.25
N GLN A 930 -26.36 9.07 -3.96
CA GLN A 930 -25.98 10.39 -3.43
C GLN A 930 -24.51 10.46 -3.04
N VAL A 931 -23.97 9.41 -2.41
CA VAL A 931 -22.60 9.39 -1.89
C VAL A 931 -21.76 8.39 -2.68
N ALA A 932 -20.68 8.87 -3.31
CA ALA A 932 -19.70 8.03 -3.98
C ALA A 932 -18.67 7.49 -2.98
N GLN A 933 -18.22 6.25 -3.18
CA GLN A 933 -17.22 5.62 -2.33
C GLN A 933 -15.80 6.12 -2.64
N GLY A 934 -15.51 6.38 -3.91
CA GLY A 934 -14.20 6.82 -4.37
C GLY A 934 -14.08 6.85 -5.88
N PHE A 935 -12.89 7.12 -6.39
CA PHE A 935 -12.58 7.03 -7.81
C PHE A 935 -11.14 6.57 -8.02
N GLY A 936 -10.85 6.08 -9.22
CA GLY A 936 -9.50 5.64 -9.56
C GLY A 936 -9.23 5.64 -11.04
N MET A 937 -7.96 5.44 -11.37
CA MET A 937 -7.44 5.25 -12.72
C MET A 937 -6.66 3.95 -12.78
N GLU A 938 -6.91 3.12 -13.79
CA GLU A 938 -6.18 1.87 -13.99
C GLU A 938 -6.22 1.43 -15.45
N ALA A 939 -5.51 0.34 -15.76
CA ALA A 939 -5.56 -0.29 -17.06
C ALA A 939 -6.91 -0.97 -17.30
N ILE A 940 -7.63 -0.57 -18.36
CA ILE A 940 -8.94 -1.11 -18.75
C ILE A 940 -8.85 -2.36 -19.63
N ALA A 941 -7.65 -2.70 -20.08
CA ALA A 941 -7.35 -3.87 -20.89
C ALA A 941 -5.92 -4.32 -20.59
N THR A 942 -5.48 -5.40 -21.24
CA THR A 942 -4.09 -5.85 -21.15
C THR A 942 -3.14 -4.71 -21.52
N SER A 943 -2.35 -4.27 -20.54
CA SER A 943 -1.29 -3.27 -20.72
C SER A 943 0.05 -3.97 -20.99
N ARG A 944 0.94 -3.27 -21.69
CA ARG A 944 2.29 -3.73 -22.02
C ARG A 944 3.29 -3.20 -21.02
N GLN A 945 4.42 -3.89 -20.91
CA GLN A 945 5.55 -3.39 -20.15
C GLN A 945 5.95 -2.01 -20.67
N GLY A 946 6.07 -1.03 -19.77
CA GLY A 946 6.40 0.34 -20.10
C GLY A 946 5.21 1.20 -20.55
N ASP A 947 3.98 0.70 -20.53
CA ASP A 947 2.79 1.56 -20.52
C ASP A 947 2.82 2.41 -19.25
N THR A 948 2.46 3.70 -19.36
CA THR A 948 2.64 4.67 -18.26
C THR A 948 1.63 5.81 -18.38
N TYR A 949 1.17 6.30 -17.23
CA TYR A 949 0.50 7.59 -17.12
C TYR A 949 1.03 8.39 -15.93
N TRP A 950 0.77 9.68 -15.96
CA TRP A 950 1.13 10.64 -14.92
C TRP A 950 -0.09 11.47 -14.53
N LEU A 951 -0.14 11.85 -13.26
CA LEU A 951 -1.03 12.88 -12.73
C LEU A 951 -0.21 14.00 -12.11
N ASP A 952 -0.67 15.22 -12.34
CA ASP A 952 -0.05 16.46 -11.83
C ASP A 952 -0.99 17.16 -10.84
N GLU A 953 -2.26 17.27 -11.17
CA GLU A 953 -3.22 17.91 -10.27
C GLU A 953 -4.57 17.24 -10.36
N VAL A 954 -5.20 17.01 -9.21
CA VAL A 954 -6.53 16.44 -9.10
C VAL A 954 -7.34 17.18 -8.05
N ALA A 955 -8.57 17.56 -8.39
CA ALA A 955 -9.47 18.18 -7.44
C ALA A 955 -10.91 17.72 -7.60
N ILE A 956 -11.63 17.66 -6.48
CA ILE A 956 -13.06 17.41 -6.41
C ILE A 956 -13.74 18.70 -5.91
N LEU A 957 -14.57 19.29 -6.76
CA LEU A 957 -15.04 20.66 -6.65
C LEU A 957 -16.56 20.72 -6.54
N SER A 958 -17.03 21.65 -5.71
CA SER A 958 -18.41 22.09 -5.68
C SER A 958 -18.68 23.10 -6.81
N PRO A 959 -19.94 23.49 -7.05
CA PRO A 959 -20.28 24.61 -7.91
C PRO A 959 -19.65 25.96 -7.48
N GLU A 960 -19.47 26.18 -6.18
CA GLU A 960 -18.85 27.40 -5.65
C GLU A 960 -17.34 27.39 -5.86
N ALA A 961 -16.65 26.30 -5.49
CA ALA A 961 -15.20 26.17 -5.65
C ALA A 961 -14.78 26.27 -7.11
N ILE A 962 -15.50 25.61 -8.04
CA ILE A 962 -15.15 25.71 -9.46
C ILE A 962 -15.35 27.12 -10.02
N SER A 963 -16.22 27.94 -9.41
CA SER A 963 -16.45 29.34 -9.81
C SER A 963 -15.34 30.29 -9.39
N GLU A 964 -14.43 29.86 -8.51
CA GLU A 964 -13.29 30.67 -8.07
C GLU A 964 -12.36 31.01 -9.26
N PRO A 965 -11.77 32.22 -9.31
CA PRO A 965 -10.95 32.67 -10.44
C PRO A 965 -9.78 31.72 -10.77
N ALA A 966 -9.17 31.10 -9.75
CA ALA A 966 -8.08 30.14 -9.92
C ALA A 966 -8.52 28.90 -10.71
N TRP A 967 -9.72 28.38 -10.41
CA TRP A 967 -10.29 27.22 -11.12
C TRP A 967 -10.82 27.61 -12.49
N GLN A 968 -11.48 28.77 -12.62
CA GLN A 968 -11.93 29.30 -13.90
C GLN A 968 -10.80 29.47 -14.91
N GLU A 969 -9.60 29.86 -14.47
CA GLU A 969 -8.42 29.90 -15.34
C GLU A 969 -7.96 28.49 -15.77
N LYS A 970 -7.91 27.54 -14.84
CA LYS A 970 -7.47 26.15 -15.10
C LYS A 970 -8.41 25.41 -16.05
N ILE A 971 -9.71 25.69 -16.02
CA ILE A 971 -10.68 25.04 -16.90
C ILE A 971 -10.76 25.65 -18.30
N LYS A 972 -10.07 26.77 -18.57
CA LYS A 972 -9.96 27.31 -19.92
C LYS A 972 -9.19 26.35 -20.81
N GLY A 973 -9.84 25.86 -21.87
CA GLY A 973 -9.22 24.92 -22.80
C GLY A 973 -9.21 23.47 -22.33
N VAL A 974 -9.88 23.15 -21.20
CA VAL A 974 -10.19 21.77 -20.84
C VAL A 974 -10.99 21.10 -21.95
N GLN A 975 -10.73 19.82 -22.16
CA GLN A 975 -11.45 19.02 -23.14
C GLN A 975 -12.97 19.04 -22.85
N ASN A 976 -13.73 19.66 -23.75
CA ASN A 976 -15.18 19.84 -23.66
C ASN A 976 -15.96 18.96 -24.65
N GLY A 977 -15.23 18.13 -25.41
CA GLY A 977 -15.76 17.14 -26.33
C GLY A 977 -14.64 16.44 -27.11
N HIS A 978 -15.02 15.57 -28.03
CA HIS A 978 -14.14 15.01 -29.04
C HIS A 978 -14.94 14.60 -30.29
N LEU A 979 -14.21 14.30 -31.37
CA LEU A 979 -14.78 13.63 -32.53
C LEU A 979 -14.40 12.15 -32.48
N GLU A 980 -15.37 11.28 -32.72
CA GLU A 980 -15.19 9.84 -32.87
C GLU A 980 -15.27 9.50 -34.36
N VAL A 981 -14.18 9.03 -34.98
CA VAL A 981 -14.13 8.75 -36.42
C VAL A 981 -14.40 7.27 -36.67
N GLY A 982 -15.58 6.97 -37.21
CA GLY A 982 -16.01 5.60 -37.50
C GLY A 982 -15.37 5.01 -38.76
N TYR A 983 -14.99 5.85 -39.74
CA TYR A 983 -14.31 5.40 -40.96
C TYR A 983 -13.62 6.58 -41.67
N PRO A 984 -12.45 6.39 -42.32
CA PRO A 984 -11.58 5.22 -42.21
C PRO A 984 -10.96 5.14 -40.82
N GLY A 985 -10.87 3.94 -40.26
CA GLY A 985 -10.21 3.72 -38.97
C GLY A 985 -8.69 3.88 -39.06
N ALA A 986 -8.04 4.02 -37.90
CA ALA A 986 -6.59 4.13 -37.83
C ALA A 986 -5.89 2.95 -38.53
N ASN A 987 -4.94 3.27 -39.41
CA ASN A 987 -4.16 2.34 -40.24
C ASN A 987 -4.98 1.47 -41.21
N LEU A 988 -6.25 1.82 -41.46
CA LEU A 988 -7.05 1.13 -42.47
C LEU A 988 -6.47 1.38 -43.87
N THR A 989 -6.39 0.33 -44.68
CA THR A 989 -6.05 0.46 -46.11
C THR A 989 -7.31 0.70 -46.91
N VAL A 990 -7.33 1.79 -47.67
CA VAL A 990 -8.47 2.25 -48.48
C VAL A 990 -8.04 2.52 -49.93
N HIS A 991 -9.01 2.56 -50.83
CA HIS A 991 -8.82 2.85 -52.25
C HIS A 991 -10.13 3.36 -52.87
N GLY A 992 -10.02 4.16 -53.92
CA GLY A 992 -11.18 4.74 -54.60
C GLY A 992 -11.95 5.75 -53.72
N LYS A 993 -13.26 5.84 -53.93
CA LYS A 993 -14.13 6.71 -53.15
C LYS A 993 -14.52 6.06 -51.84
N ILE A 994 -14.38 6.80 -50.74
CA ILE A 994 -14.70 6.30 -49.40
C ILE A 994 -15.53 7.30 -48.59
N PRO A 995 -16.44 6.80 -47.71
CA PRO A 995 -17.15 7.65 -46.76
C PRO A 995 -16.29 7.94 -45.53
N VAL A 996 -16.06 9.20 -45.22
CA VAL A 996 -15.58 9.66 -43.92
C VAL A 996 -16.76 9.78 -42.97
N MET A 997 -16.84 8.93 -41.95
CA MET A 997 -17.92 8.92 -40.95
C MET A 997 -17.38 9.38 -39.60
N PHE A 998 -18.09 10.28 -38.92
CA PHE A 998 -17.68 10.75 -37.59
C PHE A 998 -18.87 11.19 -36.73
N GLU A 999 -18.71 11.12 -35.41
CA GLU A 999 -19.69 11.56 -34.43
C GLU A 999 -19.09 12.62 -33.50
N ILE A 1000 -19.88 13.67 -33.20
CA ILE A 1000 -19.52 14.71 -32.25
C ILE A 1000 -19.97 14.28 -30.86
N ARG A 1001 -19.02 14.11 -29.94
CA ARG A 1001 -19.26 13.83 -28.53
C ARG A 1001 -18.92 15.08 -27.73
N VAL A 1002 -19.87 15.58 -26.95
CA VAL A 1002 -19.66 16.72 -26.04
C VAL A 1002 -19.98 16.35 -24.62
N TYR A 1003 -19.26 16.98 -23.70
CA TYR A 1003 -19.32 16.65 -22.28
C TYR A 1003 -20.05 17.73 -21.48
N PRO A 1004 -20.73 17.35 -20.39
CA PRO A 1004 -21.31 18.30 -19.44
C PRO A 1004 -20.29 19.36 -18.99
N GLN A 1005 -20.75 20.61 -18.88
CA GLN A 1005 -19.99 21.73 -18.32
C GLN A 1005 -20.71 22.28 -17.08
N PRO A 1006 -20.01 23.02 -16.19
CA PRO A 1006 -20.59 23.61 -14.97
C PRO A 1006 -21.86 24.41 -15.18
N ASP A 1007 -21.92 25.20 -16.24
CA ASP A 1007 -23.02 26.06 -16.63
C ASP A 1007 -23.98 25.41 -17.65
N GLU A 1008 -23.54 24.34 -18.32
CA GLU A 1008 -24.29 23.62 -19.35
C GLU A 1008 -24.26 22.09 -19.10
N PRO A 1009 -25.02 21.60 -18.11
CA PRO A 1009 -25.02 20.18 -17.73
C PRO A 1009 -25.66 19.27 -18.78
N THR A 1010 -26.47 19.83 -19.69
CA THR A 1010 -26.95 19.15 -20.90
C THR A 1010 -26.13 19.68 -22.08
N PRO A 1011 -25.11 18.94 -22.55
CA PRO A 1011 -24.16 19.49 -23.50
C PRO A 1011 -24.80 19.70 -24.89
N VAL A 1012 -24.76 20.93 -25.40
CA VAL A 1012 -25.19 21.27 -26.76
C VAL A 1012 -24.00 21.76 -27.56
N PHE A 1013 -23.72 21.13 -28.70
CA PHE A 1013 -22.70 21.57 -29.66
C PHE A 1013 -23.35 22.02 -30.96
N ASP A 1014 -23.60 23.32 -31.07
CA ASP A 1014 -24.29 23.91 -32.22
C ASP A 1014 -23.29 24.17 -33.35
N VAL A 1015 -23.13 23.18 -34.24
CA VAL A 1015 -22.13 23.18 -35.32
C VAL A 1015 -22.33 24.38 -36.25
N GLN A 1016 -21.29 25.18 -36.38
CA GLN A 1016 -21.14 26.26 -37.36
C GLN A 1016 -20.39 25.81 -38.61
N GLN A 1017 -19.38 24.94 -38.46
CA GLN A 1017 -18.53 24.52 -39.57
C GLN A 1017 -18.00 23.10 -39.36
N VAL A 1018 -17.89 22.33 -40.45
CA VAL A 1018 -17.12 21.08 -40.55
C VAL A 1018 -16.09 21.25 -41.66
N GLN A 1019 -14.85 20.84 -41.43
CA GLN A 1019 -13.76 20.83 -42.41
C GLN A 1019 -13.04 19.48 -42.35
N ILE A 1020 -12.78 18.87 -43.50
CA ILE A 1020 -11.99 17.64 -43.61
C ILE A 1020 -10.78 17.93 -44.48
N GLU A 1021 -9.62 17.52 -43.99
CA GLU A 1021 -8.32 17.66 -44.63
C GLU A 1021 -7.65 16.29 -44.81
N VAL A 1022 -6.90 16.11 -45.89
CA VAL A 1022 -5.97 14.98 -46.06
C VAL A 1022 -4.58 15.55 -46.31
N ASP A 1023 -3.61 15.20 -45.46
CA ASP A 1023 -2.24 15.76 -45.46
C ASP A 1023 -2.19 17.30 -45.47
N GLY A 1024 -3.16 17.94 -44.83
CA GLY A 1024 -3.31 19.41 -44.77
C GLY A 1024 -3.99 20.05 -45.98
N GLU A 1025 -4.40 19.27 -47.01
CA GLU A 1025 -5.25 19.75 -48.09
C GLU A 1025 -6.73 19.66 -47.68
N VAL A 1026 -7.46 20.78 -47.68
CA VAL A 1026 -8.91 20.80 -47.43
C VAL A 1026 -9.65 20.13 -48.59
N VAL A 1027 -10.35 19.03 -48.30
CA VAL A 1027 -11.10 18.25 -49.29
C VAL A 1027 -12.61 18.36 -49.14
N PHE A 1028 -13.10 18.76 -47.96
CA PHE A 1028 -14.52 18.96 -47.71
C PHE A 1028 -14.74 20.11 -46.71
N THR A 1029 -15.81 20.86 -46.91
CA THR A 1029 -16.26 21.89 -45.96
C THR A 1029 -17.79 21.98 -45.97
N ALA A 1030 -18.40 22.11 -44.80
CA ALA A 1030 -19.82 22.39 -44.61
C ALA A 1030 -20.01 23.48 -43.54
N ASP A 1031 -21.05 24.30 -43.67
CA ASP A 1031 -21.45 25.37 -42.75
C ASP A 1031 -22.60 24.96 -41.80
N HIS A 1032 -22.81 23.65 -41.68
CA HIS A 1032 -23.83 23.02 -40.86
C HIS A 1032 -23.35 21.63 -40.44
N ARG A 1033 -24.08 21.00 -39.50
CA ARG A 1033 -23.77 19.64 -39.05
C ARG A 1033 -23.93 18.64 -40.20
N VAL A 1034 -22.87 17.86 -40.44
CA VAL A 1034 -22.89 16.63 -41.24
C VAL A 1034 -22.29 15.50 -40.40
N ASP A 1035 -22.83 14.29 -40.54
CA ASP A 1035 -22.32 13.11 -39.80
C ASP A 1035 -21.46 12.19 -40.73
N GLN A 1036 -21.40 12.50 -42.04
CA GLN A 1036 -20.51 11.84 -43.00
C GLN A 1036 -20.20 12.72 -44.23
N ALA A 1037 -19.08 12.46 -44.90
CA ALA A 1037 -18.69 13.07 -46.18
C ALA A 1037 -17.96 12.06 -47.08
N GLU A 1038 -18.00 12.19 -48.40
CA GLU A 1038 -17.24 11.31 -49.33
C GLU A 1038 -15.92 11.97 -49.73
N ILE A 1039 -14.82 11.20 -49.72
CA ILE A 1039 -13.53 11.62 -50.29
C ILE A 1039 -13.06 10.61 -51.34
N ASP A 1040 -12.37 11.08 -52.38
CA ASP A 1040 -11.83 10.24 -53.47
C ASP A 1040 -10.33 10.04 -53.30
N THR A 1041 -9.90 8.84 -52.89
CA THR A 1041 -8.51 8.57 -52.57
C THR A 1041 -7.59 8.54 -53.77
N THR A 1042 -8.13 8.44 -55.00
CA THR A 1042 -7.33 8.38 -56.24
C THR A 1042 -6.46 9.62 -56.48
N ARG A 1043 -6.74 10.71 -55.75
CA ARG A 1043 -6.00 11.96 -55.77
C ARG A 1043 -4.65 11.91 -55.05
N TRP A 1044 -4.42 10.92 -54.19
CA TRP A 1044 -3.18 10.75 -53.42
C TRP A 1044 -2.35 9.56 -53.90
N ALA A 1045 -1.05 9.62 -53.61
CA ALA A 1045 -0.12 8.53 -53.89
C ALA A 1045 -0.44 7.30 -53.03
N ASP A 1046 0.05 6.13 -53.43
CA ASP A 1046 -0.04 4.95 -52.55
C ASP A 1046 0.94 5.11 -51.39
N GLY A 1047 0.47 4.88 -50.16
CA GLY A 1047 1.27 5.09 -48.95
C GLY A 1047 0.46 5.57 -47.75
N PRO A 1048 1.12 5.93 -46.64
CA PRO A 1048 0.48 6.47 -45.45
C PRO A 1048 0.06 7.93 -45.65
N HIS A 1049 -1.15 8.26 -45.21
CA HIS A 1049 -1.76 9.59 -45.24
C HIS A 1049 -2.41 9.91 -43.89
N GLN A 1050 -2.65 11.20 -43.63
CA GLN A 1050 -3.36 11.67 -42.44
C GLN A 1050 -4.67 12.36 -42.82
N LEU A 1051 -5.78 11.86 -42.30
CA LEU A 1051 -7.08 12.51 -42.34
C LEU A 1051 -7.22 13.42 -41.12
N LYS A 1052 -7.62 14.67 -41.28
CA LYS A 1052 -7.96 15.56 -40.17
C LYS A 1052 -9.38 16.09 -40.33
N ILE A 1053 -10.22 15.91 -39.32
CA ILE A 1053 -11.58 16.47 -39.28
C ILE A 1053 -11.57 17.58 -38.24
N THR A 1054 -12.12 18.75 -38.58
CA THR A 1054 -12.27 19.88 -37.68
C THR A 1054 -13.74 20.31 -37.68
N VAL A 1055 -14.34 20.46 -36.51
CA VAL A 1055 -15.70 20.97 -36.34
C VAL A 1055 -15.66 22.17 -35.43
N VAL A 1056 -16.27 23.28 -35.85
CA VAL A 1056 -16.37 24.53 -35.10
C VAL A 1056 -17.83 24.77 -34.76
N ASP A 1057 -18.14 25.14 -33.52
CA ASP A 1057 -19.48 25.51 -33.08
C ASP A 1057 -19.74 27.04 -33.20
N LYS A 1058 -20.97 27.48 -32.92
CA LYS A 1058 -21.33 28.91 -32.97
C LYS A 1058 -20.73 29.75 -31.85
N LYS A 1059 -20.22 29.14 -30.77
CA LYS A 1059 -19.49 29.82 -29.68
C LYS A 1059 -17.99 29.96 -30.01
N GLY A 1060 -17.52 29.40 -31.13
CA GLY A 1060 -16.12 29.41 -31.56
C GLY A 1060 -15.29 28.26 -30.98
N GLN A 1061 -15.93 27.29 -30.33
CA GLN A 1061 -15.31 26.06 -29.83
C GLN A 1061 -14.96 25.16 -31.01
N MET A 1062 -13.73 24.63 -31.01
CA MET A 1062 -13.22 23.77 -32.07
C MET A 1062 -12.90 22.38 -31.53
N LEU A 1063 -13.48 21.36 -32.15
CA LEU A 1063 -13.11 19.95 -31.97
C LEU A 1063 -12.38 19.49 -33.23
N HIS A 1064 -11.31 18.73 -33.08
CA HIS A 1064 -10.66 18.11 -34.23
C HIS A 1064 -10.10 16.73 -33.89
N GLU A 1065 -9.93 15.91 -34.92
CA GLU A 1065 -9.36 14.57 -34.82
C GLU A 1065 -8.46 14.29 -36.02
N VAL A 1066 -7.33 13.63 -35.79
CA VAL A 1066 -6.40 13.20 -36.85
C VAL A 1066 -6.34 11.67 -36.87
N VAL A 1067 -6.61 11.06 -38.02
CA VAL A 1067 -6.61 9.61 -38.21
C VAL A 1067 -5.62 9.23 -39.31
N PRO A 1068 -4.58 8.42 -39.02
CA PRO A 1068 -3.71 7.88 -40.05
C PRO A 1068 -4.43 6.79 -40.84
N PHE A 1069 -4.28 6.76 -42.15
CA PHE A 1069 -4.81 5.71 -43.02
C PHE A 1069 -3.84 5.43 -44.17
N THR A 1070 -3.98 4.29 -44.85
CA THR A 1070 -3.11 3.93 -45.98
C THR A 1070 -3.91 3.94 -47.27
N VAL A 1071 -3.44 4.67 -48.26
CA VAL A 1071 -4.01 4.66 -49.61
C VAL A 1071 -3.30 3.59 -50.43
N LYS A 1072 -4.07 2.75 -51.13
CA LYS A 1072 -3.56 1.76 -52.08
C LYS A 1072 -4.39 1.73 -53.35
N ASN A 1073 -4.22 2.74 -54.18
CA ASN A 1073 -4.93 2.93 -55.43
C ASN A 1073 -4.34 2.16 -56.62
N ARG A 1074 -3.13 1.59 -56.52
CA ARG A 1074 -2.48 0.87 -57.63
C ARG A 1074 -2.24 -0.61 -57.33
N GLN A 1075 -2.25 -1.41 -58.39
CA GLN A 1075 -1.94 -2.82 -58.38
C GLN A 1075 -1.14 -3.19 -59.62
N VAL A 1076 0.06 -3.73 -59.43
CA VAL A 1076 0.87 -4.24 -60.54
C VAL A 1076 0.62 -5.75 -60.68
N MET A 1077 0.14 -6.18 -61.85
CA MET A 1077 0.10 -7.58 -62.26
C MET A 1077 1.33 -7.87 -63.12
N THR A 1078 2.07 -8.92 -62.78
CA THR A 1078 3.22 -9.40 -63.57
C THR A 1078 3.00 -10.86 -63.93
N ASP A 1079 3.14 -11.19 -65.20
CA ASP A 1079 3.09 -12.55 -65.74
C ASP A 1079 4.41 -12.85 -66.47
N GLU A 1080 5.18 -13.76 -65.88
CA GLU A 1080 6.44 -14.29 -66.44
C GLU A 1080 6.19 -15.46 -67.40
N LEU A 1081 4.91 -15.77 -67.70
CA LEU A 1081 4.51 -16.82 -68.63
C LEU A 1081 5.11 -18.19 -68.27
N GLU A 1082 5.14 -18.50 -66.97
CA GLU A 1082 5.65 -19.77 -66.47
C GLU A 1082 4.81 -20.94 -67.00
N PRO A 1083 5.45 -22.02 -67.50
CA PRO A 1083 4.73 -23.23 -67.87
C PRO A 1083 4.07 -23.87 -66.63
N PRO A 1084 2.99 -24.66 -66.83
CA PRO A 1084 2.46 -25.50 -65.78
C PRO A 1084 3.57 -26.37 -65.20
N LYS A 1085 3.73 -26.34 -63.88
CA LYS A 1085 4.78 -27.09 -63.19
C LYS A 1085 4.19 -28.39 -62.66
N GLU A 1086 4.79 -29.50 -63.06
CA GLU A 1086 4.46 -30.81 -62.52
C GLU A 1086 5.31 -31.09 -61.28
N PHE A 1087 4.68 -31.55 -60.21
CA PHE A 1087 5.41 -32.11 -59.08
C PHE A 1087 4.72 -33.35 -58.51
N ALA A 1088 5.52 -34.28 -58.02
CA ALA A 1088 5.03 -35.51 -57.43
C ALA A 1088 4.69 -35.29 -55.95
N PHE A 1089 3.44 -35.52 -55.57
CA PHE A 1089 2.99 -35.49 -54.18
C PHE A 1089 2.27 -36.82 -53.90
N TRP A 1090 2.84 -37.65 -53.02
CA TRP A 1090 2.32 -38.99 -52.68
C TRP A 1090 2.16 -39.97 -53.85
N GLY A 1091 3.01 -39.86 -54.88
CA GLY A 1091 3.01 -40.78 -56.01
C GLY A 1091 1.99 -40.45 -57.11
N GLU A 1092 1.20 -39.39 -56.94
CA GLU A 1092 0.40 -38.79 -58.00
C GLU A 1092 1.10 -37.53 -58.54
N VAL A 1093 1.06 -37.35 -59.86
CA VAL A 1093 1.59 -36.16 -60.54
C VAL A 1093 0.53 -35.07 -60.43
N MET A 1094 0.85 -34.00 -59.71
CA MET A 1094 0.01 -32.80 -59.61
C MET A 1094 0.54 -31.76 -60.59
N ILE A 1095 -0.36 -31.16 -61.37
CA ILE A 1095 -0.05 -30.07 -62.29
C ILE A 1095 -0.55 -28.76 -61.66
N VAL A 1096 0.35 -27.82 -61.39
CA VAL A 1096 -0.03 -26.44 -61.04
C VAL A 1096 -0.04 -25.62 -62.31
N ASP A 1097 -1.23 -25.21 -62.71
CA ASP A 1097 -1.43 -24.27 -63.81
C ASP A 1097 -1.06 -22.85 -63.34
N ASN A 1098 0.06 -22.33 -63.85
CA ASN A 1098 0.56 -21.00 -63.54
C ASN A 1098 0.07 -19.93 -64.53
N THR A 1099 -0.85 -20.29 -65.44
CA THR A 1099 -1.35 -19.40 -66.48
C THR A 1099 -2.13 -18.23 -65.86
N LYS A 1100 -1.70 -16.99 -66.16
CA LYS A 1100 -2.41 -15.76 -65.74
C LYS A 1100 -3.18 -15.10 -66.88
N THR A 1101 -3.12 -15.65 -68.09
CA THR A 1101 -3.98 -15.26 -69.20
C THR A 1101 -5.42 -15.68 -68.91
N LEU A 1102 -6.36 -14.77 -69.16
CA LEU A 1102 -7.79 -15.02 -69.02
C LEU A 1102 -8.31 -15.85 -70.21
N THR A 1103 -7.85 -15.53 -71.42
CA THR A 1103 -8.12 -16.30 -72.64
C THR A 1103 -6.92 -16.22 -73.58
N GLU A 1104 -6.72 -17.26 -74.38
CA GLU A 1104 -5.69 -17.34 -75.41
C GLU A 1104 -6.21 -18.11 -76.62
N SER A 1105 -5.60 -17.91 -77.78
CA SER A 1105 -5.85 -18.72 -78.98
C SER A 1105 -5.00 -20.01 -78.97
N ASP A 1106 -5.39 -21.02 -79.75
CA ASP A 1106 -4.77 -22.36 -79.69
C ASP A 1106 -3.31 -22.41 -80.22
N GLY A 1107 -2.83 -21.38 -80.92
CA GLY A 1107 -1.52 -21.39 -81.57
C GLY A 1107 -0.33 -20.96 -80.71
N TRP A 1108 -0.40 -21.15 -79.38
CA TRP A 1108 0.68 -20.84 -78.43
C TRP A 1108 1.21 -22.09 -77.73
N GLU A 1109 2.53 -22.25 -77.73
CA GLU A 1109 3.22 -23.30 -76.95
C GLU A 1109 4.23 -22.66 -75.98
N TYR A 1110 4.53 -23.33 -74.87
CA TYR A 1110 5.62 -22.89 -74.00
C TYR A 1110 6.97 -23.23 -74.64
N ALA A 1111 7.93 -22.30 -74.53
CA ALA A 1111 9.29 -22.55 -75.01
C ALA A 1111 9.91 -23.74 -74.25
N THR A 1112 10.46 -24.70 -74.99
CA THR A 1112 11.24 -25.81 -74.43
C THR A 1112 12.71 -25.40 -74.26
N ALA A 1113 13.45 -26.08 -73.38
CA ALA A 1113 14.84 -25.76 -73.04
C ALA A 1113 15.82 -25.73 -74.23
N ASP A 1114 15.44 -26.23 -75.39
CA ASP A 1114 16.26 -26.30 -76.61
C ASP A 1114 16.09 -25.08 -77.56
N GLN A 1115 15.25 -24.10 -77.22
CA GLN A 1115 15.06 -22.88 -78.01
C GLN A 1115 16.06 -21.78 -77.63
N ASP A 1116 17.23 -21.82 -78.29
CA ASP A 1116 18.37 -20.89 -78.23
C ASP A 1116 18.90 -20.56 -76.80
N PRO A 1117 20.01 -21.18 -76.35
CA PRO A 1117 20.53 -21.02 -75.00
C PRO A 1117 21.08 -19.60 -74.69
N GLN A 1118 21.07 -18.68 -75.66
CA GLN A 1118 21.54 -17.31 -75.49
C GLN A 1118 20.43 -16.31 -75.15
N VAL A 1119 19.16 -16.73 -75.09
CA VAL A 1119 18.04 -15.90 -74.62
C VAL A 1119 17.84 -16.13 -73.11
N ASP A 1120 18.29 -15.17 -72.30
CA ASP A 1120 18.26 -15.17 -70.82
C ASP A 1120 16.86 -14.85 -70.26
N ASP A 1121 15.89 -15.74 -70.51
CA ASP A 1121 14.49 -15.63 -70.06
C ASP A 1121 13.81 -17.01 -70.05
N GLU A 1122 13.82 -17.73 -68.94
CA GLU A 1122 13.54 -19.18 -68.90
C GLU A 1122 12.10 -19.59 -69.27
N SER A 1123 11.13 -18.65 -69.22
CA SER A 1123 9.70 -18.93 -69.44
C SER A 1123 9.13 -18.02 -70.52
N ARG A 1124 8.69 -18.59 -71.64
CA ARG A 1124 8.18 -17.84 -72.80
C ARG A 1124 7.03 -18.56 -73.48
N ARG A 1125 6.09 -17.81 -74.07
CA ARG A 1125 5.04 -18.32 -74.98
C ARG A 1125 5.42 -18.07 -76.43
N VAL A 1126 5.56 -19.14 -77.20
CA VAL A 1126 5.98 -19.15 -78.60
C VAL A 1126 4.75 -19.22 -79.50
N LYS A 1127 4.66 -18.33 -80.48
CA LYS A 1127 3.63 -18.41 -81.51
C LYS A 1127 3.96 -19.57 -82.46
N VAL A 1128 3.17 -20.64 -82.49
CA VAL A 1128 3.37 -21.80 -83.39
C VAL A 1128 2.26 -21.95 -84.43
N GLY A 1129 1.12 -21.27 -84.26
CA GLY A 1129 0.05 -21.24 -85.25
C GLY A 1129 0.39 -20.40 -86.48
N GLU A 1130 -0.11 -20.80 -87.65
CA GLU A 1130 0.01 -20.03 -88.92
C GLU A 1130 -0.98 -18.84 -88.99
N GLY A 1131 -1.95 -18.76 -88.06
CA GLY A 1131 -2.98 -17.72 -88.00
C GLY A 1131 -2.57 -16.47 -87.21
N GLU A 1132 -3.56 -15.62 -86.95
CA GLU A 1132 -3.44 -14.55 -85.94
C GLU A 1132 -3.64 -15.16 -84.55
N GLU A 1133 -2.72 -14.90 -83.62
CA GLU A 1133 -2.73 -15.51 -82.30
C GLU A 1133 -2.76 -14.42 -81.22
N TYR A 1134 -3.51 -14.64 -80.13
CA TYR A 1134 -3.67 -13.65 -79.07
C TYR A 1134 -3.53 -14.25 -77.66
N LEU A 1135 -3.12 -13.41 -76.72
CA LEU A 1135 -3.12 -13.64 -75.27
C LEU A 1135 -3.87 -12.48 -74.60
N VAL A 1136 -4.77 -12.77 -73.68
CA VAL A 1136 -5.57 -11.77 -72.95
C VAL A 1136 -5.34 -11.89 -71.45
N TRP A 1137 -5.19 -10.77 -70.75
CA TRP A 1137 -5.11 -10.68 -69.29
C TRP A 1137 -6.23 -9.81 -68.73
N GLN A 1138 -6.69 -10.12 -67.52
CA GLN A 1138 -7.56 -9.21 -66.75
C GLN A 1138 -6.76 -7.96 -66.36
N ALA A 1139 -7.26 -6.78 -66.73
CA ALA A 1139 -6.54 -5.52 -66.59
C ALA A 1139 -7.52 -4.35 -66.40
N ALA A 1140 -8.43 -4.48 -65.44
CA ALA A 1140 -9.51 -3.53 -65.23
C ALA A 1140 -8.99 -2.17 -64.73
N ALA A 1141 -9.12 -1.11 -65.53
CA ALA A 1141 -8.51 0.20 -65.34
C ALA A 1141 -6.97 0.21 -65.42
N LEU A 1142 -6.41 -0.53 -66.39
CA LEU A 1142 -5.02 -0.44 -66.83
C LEU A 1142 -4.57 1.02 -67.04
N ARG A 1143 -3.37 1.36 -66.55
CA ARG A 1143 -2.72 2.66 -66.73
C ARG A 1143 -1.49 2.56 -67.59
N ASP A 1144 -0.57 1.70 -67.20
CA ASP A 1144 0.70 1.49 -67.90
C ASP A 1144 0.89 -0.01 -68.15
N PHE A 1145 1.52 -0.36 -69.25
CA PHE A 1145 1.90 -1.74 -69.53
C PHE A 1145 3.33 -1.83 -70.06
N THR A 1146 3.95 -2.96 -69.82
CA THR A 1146 5.22 -3.35 -70.39
C THR A 1146 5.13 -4.79 -70.85
N VAL A 1147 5.45 -5.05 -72.10
CA VAL A 1147 5.55 -6.40 -72.66
C VAL A 1147 6.92 -6.63 -73.22
N THR A 1148 7.63 -7.61 -72.68
CA THR A 1148 8.88 -8.11 -73.23
C THR A 1148 8.58 -9.29 -74.14
N LEU A 1149 9.10 -9.24 -75.37
CA LEU A 1149 9.02 -10.34 -76.31
C LEU A 1149 10.32 -10.46 -77.11
N TYR A 1150 10.51 -11.58 -77.78
CA TYR A 1150 11.67 -11.90 -78.60
C TYR A 1150 11.21 -12.20 -80.02
N ALA A 1151 11.91 -11.70 -81.04
CA ALA A 1151 11.55 -12.00 -82.42
C ALA A 1151 12.76 -12.12 -83.37
N ARG A 1152 12.62 -12.96 -84.40
CA ARG A 1152 13.59 -13.15 -85.52
C ARG A 1152 13.26 -12.27 -86.73
N MET A 1153 12.96 -11.00 -86.47
CA MET A 1153 12.62 -10.03 -87.49
C MET A 1153 12.94 -8.63 -86.98
N GLU A 1154 13.15 -7.67 -87.87
CA GLU A 1154 13.57 -6.33 -87.46
C GLU A 1154 12.39 -5.41 -87.06
N ASP A 1155 11.22 -5.56 -87.70
CA ASP A 1155 10.10 -4.63 -87.63
C ASP A 1155 8.89 -5.18 -86.84
N ILE A 1156 9.06 -5.34 -85.54
CA ILE A 1156 8.04 -5.98 -84.67
C ILE A 1156 6.69 -5.25 -84.62
N LYS A 1157 6.67 -3.93 -84.88
CA LYS A 1157 5.44 -3.11 -84.88
C LYS A 1157 4.46 -3.48 -85.98
N GLU A 1158 4.92 -4.08 -87.08
CA GLU A 1158 4.02 -4.46 -88.18
C GLU A 1158 3.17 -5.69 -87.83
N VAL A 1159 3.66 -6.52 -86.90
CA VAL A 1159 3.07 -7.82 -86.57
C VAL A 1159 2.52 -7.93 -85.16
N VAL A 1160 2.92 -7.09 -84.21
CA VAL A 1160 2.34 -7.07 -82.86
C VAL A 1160 1.31 -5.95 -82.75
N GLN A 1161 0.20 -6.25 -82.09
CA GLN A 1161 -0.87 -5.30 -81.80
C GLN A 1161 -1.26 -5.47 -80.33
N LEU A 1162 -1.20 -4.38 -79.58
CA LEU A 1162 -1.62 -4.35 -78.18
C LEU A 1162 -2.95 -3.59 -78.13
N SER A 1163 -3.95 -4.16 -77.47
CA SER A 1163 -5.29 -3.57 -77.39
C SER A 1163 -5.84 -3.71 -75.97
N VAL A 1164 -6.78 -2.85 -75.61
CA VAL A 1164 -7.60 -2.98 -74.39
C VAL A 1164 -9.06 -3.14 -74.74
N ARG A 1165 -9.82 -3.86 -73.91
CA ARG A 1165 -11.27 -3.98 -74.05
C ARG A 1165 -11.94 -2.80 -73.34
N ALA A 1166 -12.70 -2.01 -74.10
CA ALA A 1166 -13.48 -0.89 -73.59
C ALA A 1166 -14.81 -1.35 -72.96
N ALA A 1167 -15.48 -0.44 -72.24
CA ALA A 1167 -16.75 -0.70 -71.54
C ALA A 1167 -17.89 -1.21 -72.46
N ASP A 1168 -17.87 -0.90 -73.76
CA ASP A 1168 -18.83 -1.38 -74.76
C ASP A 1168 -18.43 -2.74 -75.39
N GLN A 1169 -17.41 -3.40 -74.83
CA GLN A 1169 -16.81 -4.65 -75.30
C GLN A 1169 -16.01 -4.54 -76.62
N ALA A 1170 -15.77 -3.34 -77.15
CA ALA A 1170 -14.91 -3.15 -78.31
C ALA A 1170 -13.43 -3.18 -77.93
N TRP A 1171 -12.58 -3.73 -78.81
CA TRP A 1171 -11.13 -3.66 -78.66
C TRP A 1171 -10.60 -2.34 -79.22
N ILE A 1172 -9.85 -1.61 -78.39
CA ILE A 1172 -9.20 -0.36 -78.75
C ILE A 1172 -7.69 -0.59 -78.79
N ASP A 1173 -7.08 -0.27 -79.92
CA ASP A 1173 -5.64 -0.42 -80.10
C ASP A 1173 -4.87 0.63 -79.31
N LEU A 1174 -3.78 0.18 -78.70
CA LEU A 1174 -2.89 0.97 -77.88
C LEU A 1174 -1.63 1.33 -78.66
N ASP A 1175 -1.25 2.60 -78.58
CA ASP A 1175 0.06 3.03 -79.01
C ASP A 1175 1.12 2.57 -78.00
N TYR A 1176 2.27 2.13 -78.51
CA TYR A 1176 3.42 1.74 -77.69
C TYR A 1176 4.76 2.10 -78.34
N GLU A 1177 5.73 2.35 -77.48
CA GLU A 1177 7.13 2.52 -77.82
C GLU A 1177 7.84 1.16 -77.83
N VAL A 1178 8.86 1.03 -78.66
CA VAL A 1178 9.62 -0.21 -78.85
C VAL A 1178 11.08 0.06 -78.58
N GLN A 1179 11.63 -0.63 -77.59
CA GLN A 1179 13.07 -0.72 -77.39
C GLN A 1179 13.56 -2.07 -77.94
N LYS A 1180 14.45 -2.03 -78.93
CA LYS A 1180 15.07 -3.21 -79.55
C LYS A 1180 16.48 -3.41 -79.01
N GLU A 1181 16.80 -4.62 -78.59
CA GLU A 1181 18.12 -5.03 -78.13
C GLU A 1181 18.60 -6.25 -78.91
N THR A 1182 19.83 -6.17 -79.43
CA THR A 1182 20.47 -7.30 -80.14
C THR A 1182 21.02 -8.29 -79.12
N ILE A 1183 20.69 -9.56 -79.28
CA ILE A 1183 21.22 -10.64 -78.43
C ILE A 1183 22.54 -11.10 -79.05
N ALA A 1184 23.63 -11.03 -78.29
CA ALA A 1184 24.96 -11.35 -78.80
C ALA A 1184 25.04 -12.81 -79.23
N GLN A 1185 25.46 -13.07 -80.47
CA GLN A 1185 25.61 -14.40 -81.07
C GLN A 1185 24.30 -15.16 -81.37
N SER A 1186 23.14 -14.50 -81.27
CA SER A 1186 21.82 -15.06 -81.62
C SER A 1186 21.19 -14.33 -82.83
N ASP A 1187 20.29 -15.00 -83.54
CA ASP A 1187 19.46 -14.40 -84.60
C ASP A 1187 18.15 -13.77 -84.07
N TRP A 1188 17.98 -13.76 -82.73
CA TRP A 1188 16.87 -13.14 -82.03
C TRP A 1188 17.19 -11.70 -81.59
N TYR A 1189 16.14 -10.87 -81.59
CA TYR A 1189 16.13 -9.57 -80.94
C TYR A 1189 15.18 -9.59 -79.75
N LYS A 1190 15.58 -8.94 -78.65
CA LYS A 1190 14.70 -8.65 -77.52
C LYS A 1190 13.99 -7.32 -77.76
N TYR A 1191 12.68 -7.32 -77.58
CA TYR A 1191 11.82 -6.14 -77.70
C TYR A 1191 11.12 -5.88 -76.38
N VAL A 1192 11.28 -4.68 -75.85
CA VAL A 1192 10.49 -4.19 -74.71
C VAL A 1192 9.49 -3.17 -75.24
N LEU A 1193 8.22 -3.54 -75.22
CA LEU A 1193 7.08 -2.74 -75.63
C LEU A 1193 6.53 -2.02 -74.40
N THR A 1194 6.55 -0.70 -74.39
CA THR A 1194 6.01 0.08 -73.27
C THR A 1194 4.96 1.04 -73.76
N GLY A 1195 3.81 1.11 -73.10
CA GLY A 1195 2.75 2.01 -73.49
C GLY A 1195 1.79 2.29 -72.34
N LYS A 1196 0.81 3.14 -72.63
CA LYS A 1196 -0.19 3.58 -71.66
C LYS A 1196 -1.57 3.41 -72.22
N ALA A 1197 -2.51 3.00 -71.39
CA ALA A 1197 -3.93 3.07 -71.73
C ALA A 1197 -4.47 4.47 -71.37
N SER A 1198 -5.35 5.01 -72.22
CA SER A 1198 -5.96 6.32 -71.98
C SER A 1198 -6.70 6.33 -70.65
N GLN A 1199 -6.58 7.42 -69.89
CA GLN A 1199 -7.28 7.54 -68.61
C GLN A 1199 -8.80 7.64 -68.77
N ASP A 1200 -9.26 8.07 -69.95
CA ASP A 1200 -10.67 8.31 -70.28
C ASP A 1200 -11.41 7.05 -70.76
N VAL A 1201 -10.70 5.93 -70.93
CA VAL A 1201 -11.28 4.66 -71.36
C VAL A 1201 -11.28 3.69 -70.18
N PRO A 1202 -12.45 3.29 -69.65
CA PRO A 1202 -12.54 2.19 -68.70
C PRO A 1202 -12.10 0.92 -69.42
N THR A 1203 -10.93 0.41 -69.05
CA THR A 1203 -10.39 -0.83 -69.58
C THR A 1203 -10.82 -1.99 -68.69
N ASP A 1204 -11.01 -3.17 -69.26
CA ASP A 1204 -11.39 -4.39 -68.53
C ASP A 1204 -10.35 -5.50 -68.75
N GLU A 1205 -9.94 -5.69 -70.00
CA GLU A 1205 -8.94 -6.67 -70.42
C GLU A 1205 -7.84 -6.02 -71.25
N PHE A 1206 -6.63 -6.58 -71.17
CA PHE A 1206 -5.49 -6.25 -72.01
C PHE A 1206 -5.17 -7.42 -72.93
N ARG A 1207 -5.01 -7.17 -74.23
CA ARG A 1207 -4.72 -8.19 -75.23
C ARG A 1207 -3.43 -7.88 -75.97
N LEU A 1208 -2.58 -8.90 -76.07
CA LEU A 1208 -1.50 -8.96 -77.04
C LEU A 1208 -1.95 -9.84 -78.20
N LEU A 1209 -1.87 -9.32 -79.42
CA LEU A 1209 -2.15 -10.05 -80.64
C LEU A 1209 -0.92 -10.04 -81.55
N VAL A 1210 -0.56 -11.19 -82.09
CA VAL A 1210 0.48 -11.35 -83.10
C VAL A 1210 -0.17 -11.77 -84.41
N ARG A 1211 -0.03 -10.92 -85.44
CA ARG A 1211 -0.63 -11.10 -86.77
C ARG A 1211 -0.03 -12.29 -87.50
N ARG A 1212 -0.79 -12.80 -88.48
CA ARG A 1212 -0.39 -13.93 -89.35
C ARG A 1212 0.91 -13.70 -90.12
N ASP A 1213 1.31 -12.44 -90.30
CA ASP A 1213 2.52 -12.06 -91.05
C ASP A 1213 3.81 -12.43 -90.29
N ALA A 1214 3.71 -12.73 -88.98
CA ALA A 1214 4.78 -13.39 -88.22
C ALA A 1214 4.71 -14.91 -88.39
N ALA A 1215 5.78 -15.48 -88.96
CA ALA A 1215 5.89 -16.91 -89.18
C ALA A 1215 5.86 -17.71 -87.86
N PRO A 1216 5.33 -18.95 -87.86
CA PRO A 1216 5.45 -19.84 -86.72
C PRO A 1216 6.88 -19.94 -86.18
N GLY A 1217 7.04 -19.84 -84.87
CA GLY A 1217 8.31 -19.87 -84.17
C GLY A 1217 9.15 -18.60 -84.27
N SER A 1218 8.66 -17.52 -84.90
CA SER A 1218 9.44 -16.28 -85.08
C SER A 1218 9.21 -15.21 -84.01
N VAL A 1219 8.22 -15.39 -83.12
CA VAL A 1219 7.88 -14.47 -82.02
C VAL A 1219 7.63 -15.26 -80.74
N GLN A 1220 8.24 -14.82 -79.64
CA GLN A 1220 8.07 -15.39 -78.29
C GLN A 1220 7.75 -14.27 -77.30
N VAL A 1221 6.66 -14.38 -76.54
CA VAL A 1221 6.34 -13.44 -75.45
C VAL A 1221 7.00 -13.94 -74.17
N GLY A 1222 7.71 -13.08 -73.44
CA GLY A 1222 8.42 -13.44 -72.20
C GLY A 1222 7.75 -12.88 -70.94
N LEU A 1223 7.72 -11.56 -70.79
CA LEU A 1223 7.20 -10.90 -69.59
C LEU A 1223 6.07 -9.93 -69.92
N VAL A 1224 4.95 -10.01 -69.21
CA VAL A 1224 3.89 -9.02 -69.27
C VAL A 1224 3.70 -8.38 -67.90
N ARG A 1225 3.79 -7.06 -67.83
CA ARG A 1225 3.58 -6.27 -66.62
C ARG A 1225 2.52 -5.21 -66.86
N LEU A 1226 1.45 -5.23 -66.08
CA LEU A 1226 0.30 -4.34 -66.18
C LEU A 1226 0.16 -3.56 -64.86
N ASP A 1227 0.22 -2.23 -64.91
CA ASP A 1227 -0.08 -1.34 -63.78
C ASP A 1227 -1.55 -0.94 -63.83
N ILE A 1228 -2.32 -1.41 -62.86
CA ILE A 1228 -3.78 -1.36 -62.81
C ILE A 1228 -4.23 -0.40 -61.70
N GLN A 1229 -5.13 0.51 -62.02
CA GLN A 1229 -5.78 1.36 -61.03
C GLN A 1229 -6.88 0.57 -60.31
N ARG A 1230 -6.82 0.49 -58.97
CA ARG A 1230 -7.90 -0.04 -58.15
C ARG A 1230 -9.07 0.94 -58.18
N THR A 1231 -10.25 0.44 -58.53
CA THR A 1231 -11.52 1.17 -58.44
C THR A 1231 -12.29 0.67 -57.22
N SER A 1232 -13.34 1.39 -56.81
CA SER A 1232 -14.06 1.16 -55.54
C SER A 1232 -14.87 -0.15 -55.47
N ASP A 1233 -14.89 -0.96 -56.54
CA ASP A 1233 -15.66 -2.21 -56.67
C ASP A 1233 -14.79 -3.46 -56.46
#